data_AF-A0A0F6RI52-F1
#
_entry.id   AF-A0A0F6RI52-F1
#
_cell.length_a   1.000
_cell.length_b   1.000
_cell.length_c   1.000
_cell.angle_alpha   90.00
_cell.angle_beta   90.00
_cell.angle_gamma   90.00
#
_symmetry.space_group_name_H-M   'P 1'
#
loop_
_entity.id
_entity.type
_entity.pdbx_description
1 polymer ?
#
loop_
_entity_poly.entity_id
_entity_poly.type
_entity_poly.pdbx_seq_one_letter_code
_entity_poly.pdbx_strand_id
1 'polypeptide(L)'
;MFGKLLKSVSWQVRAELRRSLKSNRDYKKLRWNPVERILIACTTHYIRAMLVLWSAAFAAVGVVEYFRPVLLPFALQHFKGITTLSGWMSNLLGSQLTIIGIVFPLVVGLISVLFQKKSARIHIQSAYQLHSGYLFAGLSGLSLAAFIVLGGMTLSVGDRYLNTAFAVTAFVWMLFNIILSIWFFVSSLNVLDESKRDRLMNKFFLSQIVDDYIQKAYILAWLRYPGANVGENYLGNIKTLPYSISEKDDMLHVKSNISKGDVVTDIYVRPFLFLLRRLEAVDGQDAEIIILPSFGVRSGELTLLSSRNIKPVSGLWRWLFSRCIVTGRPENKRDLDDITFDFFGEAYDALNDKNISVFRTGIERLTDTYTSIKRSYNYGVDKNYLDEVKESGFSHTFSDSFHYELRKFFRESVKSTEYSGEYFRESMAIPLQVYRKTQSTCFTDFRQFLLSLFRVWHVLNEWKAGLGGPLSASQELTHQALIREYIGLWEGWSMTTITGKPGSEDSSGRLMYHLHNTARLLIPSVVADNASSVRYAHDVLCLWFNQSRFTRYWEEEYRWHSFFLTPDYLSQKETDPQWDMLLRGSLYKKDAALSIIFSNALSDLRLLMAGYLIAHFEPQKNIDLADLVNHLIMSELYEDRDTHDTLTPAFRCSVDIIDMILRIEHCNLHTNTSWYSGLSETIEVMNSYNERPYIPGRMYTGVYEDLGSLYGAFALLAIKLARPAEQVTQRVNEALAGGLFSYFSKHRIISILERLKRDPSVPYEGYIISEADYVTNVVFFNDVLDKYIDVFSRSKMADILAAEVDQERLRNTDIRLTKESPEILTEHALLKHFSFSQDTECNRHWQVRFISGNVSKEYVSREINRNFYGDFPSVSDVRSNILNELHYLLWKSQAKLTMKVKSLDVLLKQVARRSADQKNYILVIYGSCFSEELRDLAYQRERHAAFDIHADASARGIHSLPFRVNNCIIYLVHNSEQEYSLMVSTESFGELRLFRYPDGTLFNTFYRSSDDPLEGVMKTLWEMEMEITDTPVARFEHR
;
A
#
# COMPACT_ATOMS: atom_id res chain seq x y z
N MET A 1 -2.38 -41.26 -7.00
CA MET A 1 -1.65 -41.85 -5.84
C MET A 1 -0.29 -41.18 -5.63
N PHE A 2 0.56 -41.06 -6.65
CA PHE A 2 1.90 -40.44 -6.54
C PHE A 2 1.91 -39.01 -5.95
N GLY A 3 0.99 -38.12 -6.34
CA GLY A 3 0.92 -36.77 -5.77
C GLY A 3 0.69 -36.71 -4.25
N LYS A 4 -0.02 -37.68 -3.67
CA LYS A 4 -0.19 -37.79 -2.20
C LYS A 4 1.11 -38.24 -1.51
N LEU A 5 1.84 -39.16 -2.14
CA LEU A 5 3.08 -39.72 -1.60
C LEU A 5 4.23 -38.70 -1.64
N LEU A 6 4.34 -37.98 -2.76
CA LEU A 6 5.36 -36.95 -3.01
C LEU A 6 4.96 -35.53 -2.55
N LYS A 7 3.76 -35.38 -1.97
CA LYS A 7 3.14 -34.09 -1.59
C LYS A 7 3.22 -33.04 -2.72
N SER A 8 2.57 -33.31 -3.84
CA SER A 8 2.44 -32.32 -4.91
C SER A 8 1.75 -31.04 -4.43
N VAL A 9 2.00 -29.90 -5.07
CA VAL A 9 1.34 -28.61 -4.77
C VAL A 9 -0.17 -28.78 -4.87
N SER A 10 -0.64 -29.41 -5.95
CA SER A 10 -2.07 -29.73 -6.13
C SER A 10 -2.66 -30.52 -4.96
N TRP A 11 -1.90 -31.44 -4.37
CA TRP A 11 -2.35 -32.20 -3.20
C TRP A 11 -2.29 -31.36 -1.92
N GLN A 12 -1.24 -30.54 -1.73
CA GLN A 12 -1.10 -29.68 -0.56
C GLN A 12 -2.23 -28.66 -0.48
N VAL A 13 -2.49 -27.92 -1.56
CA VAL A 13 -3.59 -26.94 -1.67
C VAL A 13 -4.94 -27.61 -1.38
N ARG A 14 -5.24 -28.75 -2.02
CA ARG A 14 -6.47 -29.50 -1.76
C ARG A 14 -6.59 -30.01 -0.32
N ALA A 15 -5.48 -30.41 0.29
CA ALA A 15 -5.47 -30.88 1.67
C ALA A 15 -5.64 -29.73 2.65
N GLU A 16 -5.06 -28.57 2.35
CA GLU A 16 -5.17 -27.34 3.12
C GLU A 16 -6.59 -26.80 3.09
N LEU A 17 -7.17 -26.55 1.91
CA LEU A 17 -8.56 -26.10 1.74
C LEU A 17 -9.55 -27.04 2.47
N ARG A 18 -9.37 -28.35 2.36
CA ARG A 18 -10.21 -29.32 3.09
C ARG A 18 -10.02 -29.28 4.59
N ARG A 19 -8.82 -28.95 5.08
CA ARG A 19 -8.51 -28.89 6.51
C ARG A 19 -9.07 -27.61 7.10
N SER A 20 -8.84 -26.47 6.45
CA SER A 20 -9.30 -25.15 6.88
C SER A 20 -10.82 -25.04 6.83
N LEU A 21 -11.47 -25.54 5.78
CA LEU A 21 -12.93 -25.55 5.65
C LEU A 21 -13.63 -26.73 6.37
N LYS A 22 -12.89 -27.57 7.09
CA LYS A 22 -13.45 -28.77 7.76
C LYS A 22 -14.42 -28.39 8.89
N SER A 23 -14.24 -27.26 9.55
CA SER A 23 -15.11 -26.79 10.64
C SER A 23 -16.37 -26.09 10.11
N ASN A 24 -16.32 -25.55 8.89
CA ASN A 24 -17.39 -24.75 8.30
C ASN A 24 -18.65 -25.59 8.01
N ARG A 25 -19.79 -25.15 8.56
CA ARG A 25 -21.08 -25.86 8.45
C ARG A 25 -21.70 -25.71 7.05
N ASP A 26 -21.61 -24.52 6.46
CA ASP A 26 -22.18 -24.23 5.13
C ASP A 26 -21.42 -24.98 4.04
N TYR A 27 -20.08 -25.02 4.13
CA TYR A 27 -19.24 -25.83 3.25
C TYR A 27 -19.63 -27.31 3.28
N LYS A 28 -19.86 -27.88 4.47
CA LYS A 28 -20.31 -29.28 4.60
C LYS A 28 -21.67 -29.53 3.98
N LYS A 29 -22.60 -28.58 4.12
CA LYS A 29 -23.98 -28.70 3.62
C LYS A 29 -24.03 -28.68 2.10
N LEU A 30 -23.17 -27.89 1.46
CA LEU A 30 -23.11 -27.71 0.01
C LEU A 30 -22.15 -28.64 -0.72
N ARG A 31 -21.19 -29.26 -0.03
CA ARG A 31 -20.29 -30.24 -0.66
C ARG A 31 -21.03 -31.53 -1.00
N TRP A 32 -20.65 -32.16 -2.11
CA TRP A 32 -21.13 -33.50 -2.46
C TRP A 32 -20.86 -34.52 -1.34
N ASN A 33 -21.89 -35.30 -1.01
CA ASN A 33 -21.80 -36.45 -0.11
C ASN A 33 -20.95 -37.58 -0.73
N PRO A 34 -20.47 -38.56 0.04
CA PRO A 34 -19.62 -39.63 -0.49
C PRO A 34 -20.25 -40.39 -1.67
N VAL A 35 -21.55 -40.71 -1.60
CA VAL A 35 -22.29 -41.38 -2.68
C VAL A 35 -22.38 -40.48 -3.92
N GLU A 36 -22.77 -39.21 -3.72
CA GLU A 36 -22.84 -38.21 -4.80
C GLU A 36 -21.48 -38.05 -5.49
N ARG A 37 -20.37 -38.03 -4.74
CA ARG A 37 -19.02 -37.95 -5.32
C ARG A 37 -18.64 -39.16 -6.16
N ILE A 38 -19.00 -40.36 -5.72
CA ILE A 38 -18.75 -41.58 -6.49
C ILE A 38 -19.53 -41.50 -7.81
N LEU A 39 -20.82 -41.14 -7.75
CA LEU A 39 -21.65 -41.03 -8.94
C LEU A 39 -21.13 -39.96 -9.92
N ILE A 40 -20.73 -38.79 -9.40
CA ILE A 40 -20.14 -37.72 -10.21
C ILE A 40 -18.82 -38.17 -10.84
N ALA A 41 -17.95 -38.85 -10.08
CA ALA A 41 -16.70 -39.39 -10.62
C ALA A 41 -16.96 -40.45 -11.72
N CYS A 42 -17.97 -41.30 -11.51
CA CYS A 42 -18.42 -42.30 -12.47
C CYS A 42 -19.02 -41.66 -13.73
N THR A 43 -19.67 -40.51 -13.61
CA THR A 43 -20.29 -39.80 -14.74
C THR A 43 -19.27 -38.98 -15.53
N THR A 44 -18.37 -38.28 -14.84
CA THR A 44 -17.29 -37.48 -15.45
C THR A 44 -16.22 -38.34 -16.12
N HIS A 45 -15.92 -39.51 -15.56
CA HIS A 45 -14.96 -40.48 -16.11
C HIS A 45 -15.64 -41.80 -16.48
N TYR A 46 -16.73 -41.72 -17.23
CA TYR A 46 -17.57 -42.87 -17.58
C TYR A 46 -16.81 -44.04 -18.20
N ILE A 47 -15.82 -43.80 -19.07
CA ILE A 47 -15.01 -44.88 -19.66
C ILE A 47 -14.24 -45.65 -18.59
N ARG A 48 -13.58 -44.93 -17.65
CA ARG A 48 -12.84 -45.57 -16.56
C ARG A 48 -13.78 -46.32 -15.62
N ALA A 49 -14.95 -45.75 -15.35
CA ALA A 49 -15.96 -46.39 -14.52
C ALA A 49 -16.49 -47.69 -15.16
N MET A 50 -16.73 -47.68 -16.47
CA MET A 50 -17.10 -48.90 -17.22
C MET A 50 -15.99 -49.94 -17.16
N LEU A 51 -14.73 -49.57 -17.38
CA LEU A 51 -13.61 -50.51 -17.29
C LEU A 51 -13.53 -51.16 -15.91
N VAL A 52 -13.75 -50.40 -14.84
CA VAL A 52 -13.78 -50.93 -13.46
C VAL A 52 -14.96 -51.89 -13.27
N LEU A 53 -16.16 -51.56 -13.76
CA LEU A 53 -17.33 -52.44 -13.68
C LEU A 53 -17.11 -53.76 -14.42
N TRP A 54 -16.59 -53.70 -15.66
CA TRP A 54 -16.24 -54.88 -16.44
C TRP A 54 -15.16 -55.72 -15.75
N SER A 55 -14.11 -55.08 -15.23
CA SER A 55 -13.05 -55.77 -14.48
C SER A 55 -13.60 -56.44 -13.23
N ALA A 56 -14.50 -55.78 -12.50
CA ALA A 56 -15.16 -56.34 -11.32
C ALA A 56 -16.08 -57.51 -11.67
N ALA A 57 -16.83 -57.42 -12.77
CA ALA A 57 -17.70 -58.50 -13.24
C ALA A 57 -16.89 -59.74 -13.66
N PHE A 58 -15.82 -59.57 -14.44
CA PHE A 58 -14.94 -60.69 -14.81
C PHE A 58 -14.19 -61.25 -13.59
N ALA A 59 -13.71 -60.39 -12.68
CA ALA A 59 -13.10 -60.84 -11.44
C ALA A 59 -14.10 -61.63 -10.57
N ALA A 60 -15.36 -61.20 -10.47
CA ALA A 60 -16.39 -61.93 -9.74
C ALA A 60 -16.62 -63.33 -10.32
N VAL A 61 -16.74 -63.43 -11.66
CA VAL A 61 -16.84 -64.74 -12.34
C VAL A 61 -15.58 -65.58 -12.08
N GLY A 62 -14.39 -64.99 -12.18
CA GLY A 62 -13.12 -65.68 -11.93
C GLY A 62 -12.94 -66.15 -10.49
N VAL A 63 -13.40 -65.37 -9.49
CA VAL A 63 -13.40 -65.75 -8.07
C VAL A 63 -14.37 -66.91 -7.84
N VAL A 64 -15.57 -66.87 -8.44
CA VAL A 64 -16.54 -67.96 -8.34
C VAL A 64 -15.97 -69.25 -8.95
N GLU A 65 -15.29 -69.16 -10.10
CA GLU A 65 -14.66 -70.32 -10.72
C GLU A 65 -13.45 -70.84 -9.92
N TYR A 66 -12.61 -69.95 -9.38
CA TYR A 66 -11.44 -70.34 -8.59
C TYR A 66 -11.82 -71.02 -7.27
N PHE A 67 -12.84 -70.52 -6.58
CA PHE A 67 -13.36 -71.10 -5.33
C PHE A 67 -14.49 -72.11 -5.54
N ARG A 68 -14.68 -72.59 -6.78
CA ARG A 68 -15.65 -73.62 -7.14
C ARG A 68 -15.75 -74.78 -6.15
N PRO A 69 -14.66 -75.43 -5.68
CA PRO A 69 -14.77 -76.57 -4.76
C PRO A 69 -15.41 -76.21 -3.40
N VAL A 70 -15.39 -74.94 -2.99
CA VAL A 70 -16.00 -74.46 -1.74
C VAL A 70 -17.39 -73.88 -1.99
N LEU A 71 -17.55 -73.09 -3.04
CA LEU A 71 -18.78 -72.35 -3.33
C LEU A 71 -19.88 -73.23 -3.95
N LEU A 72 -19.53 -74.23 -4.76
CA LEU A 72 -20.49 -75.15 -5.37
C LEU A 72 -21.31 -75.94 -4.32
N PRO A 73 -20.70 -76.65 -3.34
CA PRO A 73 -21.47 -77.37 -2.32
C PRO A 73 -22.23 -76.41 -1.40
N PHE A 74 -21.65 -75.25 -1.06
CA PHE A 74 -22.32 -74.22 -0.28
C PHE A 74 -23.59 -73.69 -0.98
N ALA A 75 -23.50 -73.41 -2.28
CA ALA A 75 -24.61 -72.89 -3.06
C ALA A 75 -25.75 -73.91 -3.24
N LEU A 76 -25.42 -75.19 -3.44
CA LEU A 76 -26.42 -76.26 -3.52
C LEU A 76 -27.15 -76.48 -2.18
N GLN A 77 -26.47 -76.26 -1.05
CA GLN A 77 -27.04 -76.45 0.29
C GLN A 77 -27.91 -75.27 0.74
N HIS A 78 -27.51 -74.03 0.44
CA HIS A 78 -28.16 -72.82 0.97
C HIS A 78 -29.02 -72.05 -0.05
N PHE A 79 -28.75 -72.17 -1.36
CA PHE A 79 -29.45 -71.44 -2.42
C PHE A 79 -30.23 -72.37 -3.34
N LYS A 80 -31.36 -72.91 -2.83
CA LYS A 80 -32.30 -73.70 -3.64
C LYS A 80 -32.83 -72.86 -4.81
N GLY A 81 -32.57 -73.30 -6.04
CA GLY A 81 -33.07 -72.65 -7.26
C GLY A 81 -32.09 -71.72 -7.97
N ILE A 82 -30.84 -71.55 -7.50
CA ILE A 82 -29.89 -70.62 -8.12
C ILE A 82 -29.53 -70.98 -9.58
N THR A 83 -29.69 -72.24 -9.99
CA THR A 83 -29.44 -72.72 -11.35
C THR A 83 -30.55 -72.34 -12.34
N THR A 84 -31.75 -71.94 -11.88
CA THR A 84 -32.84 -71.49 -12.76
C THR A 84 -32.68 -70.03 -13.19
N LEU A 85 -31.78 -69.29 -12.53
CA LEU A 85 -31.46 -67.89 -12.82
C LEU A 85 -30.92 -67.69 -14.24
N SER A 86 -30.24 -68.69 -14.80
CA SER A 86 -29.79 -68.66 -16.20
C SER A 86 -30.97 -68.56 -17.18
N GLY A 87 -32.11 -69.17 -16.86
CA GLY A 87 -33.33 -69.05 -17.68
C GLY A 87 -33.96 -67.66 -17.64
N TRP A 88 -33.63 -66.84 -16.64
CA TRP A 88 -34.15 -65.48 -16.50
C TRP A 88 -33.33 -64.45 -17.30
N MET A 89 -32.15 -64.82 -17.82
CA MET A 89 -31.25 -63.90 -18.53
C MET A 89 -31.91 -63.21 -19.73
N SER A 90 -32.79 -63.90 -20.48
CA SER A 90 -33.53 -63.29 -21.60
C SER A 90 -34.50 -62.20 -21.13
N ASN A 91 -35.25 -62.46 -20.06
CA ASN A 91 -36.17 -61.49 -19.46
C ASN A 91 -35.42 -60.30 -18.84
N LEU A 92 -34.26 -60.58 -18.23
CA LEU A 92 -33.36 -59.58 -17.67
C LEU A 92 -32.81 -58.65 -18.76
N LEU A 93 -32.39 -59.21 -19.90
CA LEU A 93 -31.93 -58.45 -21.07
C LEU A 93 -33.05 -57.57 -21.63
N GLY A 94 -34.25 -58.13 -21.85
CA GLY A 94 -35.41 -57.39 -22.34
C GLY A 94 -35.82 -56.25 -21.40
N SER A 95 -35.82 -56.49 -20.09
CA SER A 95 -36.11 -55.45 -19.09
C SER A 95 -35.10 -54.30 -19.15
N GLN A 96 -33.80 -54.58 -19.28
CA GLN A 96 -32.78 -53.53 -19.36
C GLN A 96 -32.86 -52.72 -20.64
N LEU A 97 -33.02 -53.39 -21.79
CA LEU A 97 -33.17 -52.69 -23.07
C LEU A 97 -34.41 -51.80 -23.10
N THR A 98 -35.49 -52.20 -22.41
CA THR A 98 -36.69 -51.37 -22.27
C THR A 98 -36.42 -50.11 -21.43
N ILE A 99 -35.74 -50.25 -20.28
CA ILE A 99 -35.39 -49.11 -19.43
C ILE A 99 -34.51 -48.10 -20.18
N ILE A 100 -33.48 -48.59 -20.89
CA ILE A 100 -32.53 -47.73 -21.61
C ILE A 100 -33.14 -47.15 -22.90
N GLY A 101 -33.94 -47.94 -23.62
CA GLY A 101 -34.49 -47.57 -24.93
C GLY A 101 -35.71 -46.66 -24.86
N ILE A 102 -36.49 -46.73 -23.76
CA ILE A 102 -37.75 -45.98 -23.63
C ILE A 102 -37.67 -44.98 -22.47
N VAL A 103 -37.39 -45.45 -21.25
CA VAL A 103 -37.54 -44.62 -20.03
C VAL A 103 -36.50 -43.50 -19.99
N PHE A 104 -35.23 -43.80 -20.25
CA PHE A 104 -34.15 -42.81 -20.19
C PHE A 104 -34.32 -41.69 -21.23
N PRO A 105 -34.52 -41.97 -22.54
CA PRO A 105 -34.75 -40.93 -23.54
C PRO A 105 -35.97 -40.05 -23.26
N LEU A 106 -37.07 -40.65 -22.77
CA LEU A 106 -38.29 -39.93 -22.46
C LEU A 106 -38.09 -38.92 -21.32
N VAL A 107 -37.45 -39.33 -20.22
CA VAL A 107 -37.19 -38.44 -19.07
C VAL A 107 -36.20 -37.34 -19.44
N VAL A 108 -35.12 -37.68 -20.14
CA VAL A 108 -34.13 -36.68 -20.60
C VAL A 108 -34.75 -35.69 -21.58
N GLY A 109 -35.60 -36.17 -22.50
CA GLY A 109 -36.33 -35.33 -23.45
C GLY A 109 -37.26 -34.35 -22.75
N LEU A 110 -38.06 -34.83 -21.79
CA LEU A 110 -38.98 -33.99 -21.01
C LEU A 110 -38.24 -32.88 -20.25
N ILE A 111 -37.17 -33.23 -19.54
CA ILE A 111 -36.34 -32.28 -18.78
C ILE A 111 -35.69 -31.25 -19.73
N SER A 112 -35.20 -31.70 -20.89
CA SER A 112 -34.56 -30.81 -21.87
C SER A 112 -35.54 -29.79 -22.47
N VAL A 113 -36.80 -30.17 -22.68
CA VAL A 113 -37.87 -29.27 -23.18
C VAL A 113 -38.31 -28.29 -22.10
N LEU A 114 -38.46 -28.75 -20.85
CA LEU A 114 -38.86 -27.89 -19.72
C LEU A 114 -37.85 -26.75 -19.46
N PHE A 115 -36.57 -26.98 -19.75
CA PHE A 115 -35.52 -25.96 -19.56
C PHE A 115 -35.15 -25.18 -20.82
N GLN A 116 -35.92 -25.30 -21.92
CA GLN A 116 -35.57 -24.75 -23.23
C GLN A 116 -35.62 -23.20 -23.32
N LYS A 117 -36.16 -22.48 -22.31
CA LYS A 117 -36.41 -21.03 -22.32
C LYS A 117 -35.61 -20.16 -21.32
N LYS A 118 -34.45 -20.58 -20.79
CA LYS A 118 -33.68 -19.78 -19.81
C LYS A 118 -32.17 -19.77 -20.09
N SER A 119 -31.47 -18.66 -19.88
CA SER A 119 -29.99 -18.56 -19.94
C SER A 119 -29.31 -19.46 -18.91
N ALA A 120 -29.95 -19.63 -17.73
CA ALA A 120 -29.54 -20.59 -16.72
C ALA A 120 -29.64 -22.07 -17.18
N ARG A 121 -30.19 -22.36 -18.37
CA ARG A 121 -30.30 -23.70 -18.95
C ARG A 121 -28.98 -24.43 -18.94
N ILE A 122 -27.88 -23.77 -19.35
CA ILE A 122 -26.59 -24.45 -19.47
C ILE A 122 -26.14 -25.01 -18.12
N HIS A 123 -26.31 -24.23 -17.04
CA HIS A 123 -25.90 -24.63 -15.69
C HIS A 123 -26.88 -25.59 -15.04
N ILE A 124 -28.19 -25.36 -15.19
CA ILE A 124 -29.23 -26.27 -14.67
C ILE A 124 -29.11 -27.64 -15.34
N GLN A 125 -28.95 -27.66 -16.66
CA GLN A 125 -28.78 -28.88 -17.42
C GLN A 125 -27.47 -29.57 -17.07
N SER A 126 -26.36 -28.83 -16.93
CA SER A 126 -25.07 -29.41 -16.52
C SER A 126 -25.11 -30.00 -15.10
N ALA A 127 -25.70 -29.28 -14.14
CA ALA A 127 -25.87 -29.74 -12.77
C ALA A 127 -26.76 -30.99 -12.70
N TYR A 128 -27.86 -31.00 -13.43
CA TYR A 128 -28.75 -32.15 -13.56
C TYR A 128 -28.03 -33.36 -14.18
N GLN A 129 -27.36 -33.17 -15.30
CA GLN A 129 -26.64 -34.23 -16.01
C GLN A 129 -25.57 -34.87 -15.12
N LEU A 130 -24.85 -34.06 -14.35
CA LEU A 130 -23.80 -34.54 -13.45
C LEU A 130 -24.38 -35.29 -12.23
N HIS A 131 -25.43 -34.75 -11.60
CA HIS A 131 -26.00 -35.30 -10.35
C HIS A 131 -26.93 -36.49 -10.57
N SER A 132 -27.70 -36.49 -11.66
CA SER A 132 -28.60 -37.60 -12.01
C SER A 132 -27.83 -38.85 -12.40
N GLY A 133 -26.55 -38.72 -12.76
CA GLY A 133 -25.71 -39.82 -13.21
C GLY A 133 -26.21 -40.47 -14.49
N TYR A 134 -27.03 -39.76 -15.28
CA TYR A 134 -27.77 -40.33 -16.41
C TYR A 134 -26.85 -41.09 -17.39
N LEU A 135 -25.66 -40.53 -17.70
CA LEU A 135 -24.71 -41.13 -18.62
C LEU A 135 -24.12 -42.42 -18.06
N PHE A 136 -23.74 -42.43 -16.78
CA PHE A 136 -23.20 -43.62 -16.12
C PHE A 136 -24.27 -44.70 -15.95
N ALA A 137 -25.47 -44.34 -15.50
CA ALA A 137 -26.59 -45.27 -15.33
C ALA A 137 -27.01 -45.90 -16.65
N GLY A 138 -27.14 -45.10 -17.72
CA GLY A 138 -27.47 -45.58 -19.07
C GLY A 138 -26.37 -46.49 -19.65
N LEU A 139 -25.10 -46.08 -19.57
CA LEU A 139 -23.98 -46.88 -20.08
C LEU A 139 -23.73 -48.16 -19.27
N SER A 140 -23.99 -48.16 -17.96
CA SER A 140 -23.94 -49.36 -17.12
C SER A 140 -25.05 -50.34 -17.50
N GLY A 141 -26.24 -49.84 -17.82
CA GLY A 141 -27.32 -50.66 -18.38
C GLY A 141 -26.94 -51.30 -19.72
N LEU A 142 -26.34 -50.52 -20.62
CA LEU A 142 -25.94 -50.99 -21.95
C LEU A 142 -24.76 -51.98 -21.87
N SER A 143 -23.83 -51.72 -20.94
CA SER A 143 -22.73 -52.64 -20.62
C SER A 143 -23.24 -53.96 -20.04
N LEU A 144 -24.26 -53.93 -19.17
CA LEU A 144 -24.88 -55.14 -18.65
C LEU A 144 -25.56 -55.95 -19.78
N ALA A 145 -26.26 -55.28 -20.70
CA ALA A 145 -26.84 -55.95 -21.86
C ALA A 145 -25.77 -56.66 -22.70
N ALA A 146 -24.65 -55.98 -22.97
CA ALA A 146 -23.51 -56.56 -23.66
C ALA A 146 -22.87 -57.73 -22.87
N PHE A 147 -22.75 -57.61 -21.55
CA PHE A 147 -22.24 -58.68 -20.68
C PHE A 147 -23.15 -59.92 -20.69
N ILE A 148 -24.48 -59.73 -20.69
CA ILE A 148 -25.45 -60.83 -20.80
C ILE A 148 -25.33 -61.52 -22.16
N VAL A 149 -25.18 -60.77 -23.25
CA VAL A 149 -24.96 -61.33 -24.60
C VAL A 149 -23.64 -62.11 -24.66
N LEU A 150 -22.57 -61.58 -24.07
CA LEU A 150 -21.27 -62.27 -23.98
C LEU A 150 -21.40 -63.58 -23.17
N GLY A 151 -22.11 -63.55 -22.04
CA GLY A 151 -22.47 -64.75 -21.27
C GLY A 151 -23.28 -65.76 -22.09
N GLY A 152 -24.19 -65.27 -22.93
CA GLY A 152 -24.94 -66.02 -23.93
C GLY A 152 -24.06 -66.71 -24.98
N MET A 153 -22.95 -66.09 -25.36
CA MET A 153 -21.97 -66.70 -26.27
C MET A 153 -21.11 -67.75 -25.55
N THR A 154 -20.76 -67.53 -24.27
CA THR A 154 -20.03 -68.52 -23.47
C THR A 154 -20.84 -69.78 -23.16
N LEU A 155 -22.18 -69.72 -23.23
CA LEU A 155 -23.06 -70.91 -23.17
C LEU A 155 -22.77 -71.93 -24.28
N SER A 156 -22.15 -71.52 -25.39
CA SER A 156 -21.75 -72.43 -26.47
C SER A 156 -20.44 -73.20 -26.17
N VAL A 157 -19.69 -72.80 -25.14
CA VAL A 157 -18.33 -73.32 -24.84
C VAL A 157 -18.16 -73.78 -23.37
N GLY A 158 -18.91 -73.22 -22.41
CA GLY A 158 -18.74 -73.42 -20.97
C GLY A 158 -19.71 -74.41 -20.32
N ASP A 159 -19.39 -74.84 -19.10
CA ASP A 159 -20.23 -75.75 -18.31
C ASP A 159 -21.41 -75.04 -17.60
N ARG A 160 -22.35 -75.83 -17.06
CA ARG A 160 -23.55 -75.28 -16.38
C ARG A 160 -23.20 -74.43 -15.15
N TYR A 161 -22.04 -74.65 -14.54
CA TYR A 161 -21.61 -73.90 -13.35
C TYR A 161 -21.17 -72.49 -13.74
N LEU A 162 -20.32 -72.37 -14.76
CA LEU A 162 -19.88 -71.11 -15.32
C LEU A 162 -21.06 -70.27 -15.80
N ASN A 163 -22.03 -70.89 -16.47
CA ASN A 163 -23.26 -70.21 -16.90
C ASN A 163 -24.08 -69.66 -15.73
N THR A 164 -24.14 -70.42 -14.62
CA THR A 164 -24.79 -69.96 -13.39
C THR A 164 -24.00 -68.80 -12.75
N ALA A 165 -22.67 -68.84 -12.78
CA ALA A 165 -21.81 -67.75 -12.29
C ALA A 165 -22.01 -66.44 -13.08
N PHE A 166 -22.09 -66.52 -14.42
CA PHE A 166 -22.44 -65.38 -15.26
C PHE A 166 -23.84 -64.85 -14.96
N ALA A 167 -24.84 -65.72 -14.81
CA ALA A 167 -26.21 -65.32 -14.48
C ALA A 167 -26.30 -64.63 -13.12
N VAL A 168 -25.65 -65.16 -12.08
CA VAL A 168 -25.60 -64.56 -10.74
C VAL A 168 -24.90 -63.20 -10.78
N THR A 169 -23.76 -63.10 -11.48
CA THR A 169 -23.03 -61.83 -11.65
C THR A 169 -23.88 -60.79 -12.38
N ALA A 170 -24.55 -61.18 -13.46
CA ALA A 170 -25.46 -60.31 -14.21
C ALA A 170 -26.68 -59.89 -13.37
N PHE A 171 -27.20 -60.75 -12.51
CA PHE A 171 -28.30 -60.43 -11.60
C PHE A 171 -27.89 -59.44 -10.50
N VAL A 172 -26.69 -59.60 -9.92
CA VAL A 172 -26.15 -58.61 -8.95
C VAL A 172 -25.93 -57.25 -9.63
N TRP A 173 -25.39 -57.24 -10.86
CA TRP A 173 -25.24 -56.02 -11.63
C TRP A 173 -26.60 -55.41 -12.02
N MET A 174 -27.62 -56.23 -12.31
CA MET A 174 -29.00 -55.78 -12.52
C MET A 174 -29.54 -55.02 -11.30
N LEU A 175 -29.39 -55.57 -10.09
CA LEU A 175 -29.82 -54.89 -8.86
C LEU A 175 -29.12 -53.54 -8.68
N PHE A 176 -27.82 -53.49 -8.98
CA PHE A 176 -27.07 -52.24 -8.99
C PHE A 176 -27.64 -51.23 -10.00
N ASN A 177 -27.96 -51.65 -11.23
CA ASN A 177 -28.58 -50.79 -12.24
C ASN A 177 -29.99 -50.33 -11.87
N ILE A 178 -30.77 -51.13 -11.14
CA ILE A 178 -32.08 -50.72 -10.61
C ILE A 178 -31.90 -49.58 -9.60
N ILE A 179 -30.95 -49.69 -8.67
CA ILE A 179 -30.63 -48.63 -7.70
C ILE A 179 -30.22 -47.34 -8.43
N LEU A 180 -29.36 -47.45 -9.45
CA LEU A 180 -28.97 -46.30 -10.27
C LEU A 180 -30.15 -45.67 -11.02
N SER A 181 -31.07 -46.50 -11.55
CA SER A 181 -32.25 -46.03 -12.26
C SER A 181 -33.24 -45.31 -11.32
N ILE A 182 -33.43 -45.83 -10.10
CA ILE A 182 -34.21 -45.16 -9.05
C ILE A 182 -33.58 -43.82 -8.70
N TRP A 183 -32.25 -43.77 -8.51
CA TRP A 183 -31.54 -42.52 -8.25
C TRP A 183 -31.72 -41.50 -9.37
N PHE A 184 -31.56 -41.92 -10.63
CA PHE A 184 -31.77 -41.09 -11.80
C PHE A 184 -33.19 -40.51 -11.86
N PHE A 185 -34.21 -41.34 -11.60
CA PHE A 185 -35.61 -40.91 -11.62
C PHE A 185 -35.95 -39.94 -10.49
N VAL A 186 -35.54 -40.27 -9.26
CA VAL A 186 -35.72 -39.39 -8.08
C VAL A 186 -35.01 -38.06 -8.29
N SER A 187 -33.79 -38.07 -8.85
CA SER A 187 -33.06 -36.85 -9.18
C SER A 187 -33.78 -36.01 -10.23
N SER A 188 -34.38 -36.65 -11.23
CA SER A 188 -35.15 -35.96 -12.28
C SER A 188 -36.41 -35.30 -11.73
N LEU A 189 -37.14 -35.97 -10.82
CA LEU A 189 -38.29 -35.37 -10.13
C LEU A 189 -37.87 -34.24 -9.19
N ASN A 190 -36.77 -34.39 -8.46
CA ASN A 190 -36.29 -33.35 -7.54
C ASN A 190 -35.87 -32.06 -8.26
N VAL A 191 -35.48 -32.12 -9.53
CA VAL A 191 -35.14 -30.92 -10.32
C VAL A 191 -36.37 -30.12 -10.75
N LEU A 192 -37.57 -30.72 -10.72
CA LEU A 192 -38.84 -30.03 -10.99
C LEU A 192 -39.31 -29.18 -9.79
N ASP A 193 -38.91 -29.54 -8.58
CA ASP A 193 -39.16 -28.79 -7.35
C ASP A 193 -38.14 -27.64 -7.24
N GLU A 194 -38.61 -26.40 -7.22
CA GLU A 194 -37.76 -25.20 -7.22
C GLU A 194 -36.78 -25.19 -6.04
N SER A 195 -37.23 -25.56 -4.84
CA SER A 195 -36.41 -25.52 -3.63
C SER A 195 -35.23 -26.51 -3.70
N LYS A 196 -35.49 -27.69 -4.26
CA LYS A 196 -34.50 -28.76 -4.42
C LYS A 196 -33.57 -28.48 -5.59
N ARG A 197 -34.09 -27.90 -6.68
CA ARG A 197 -33.30 -27.42 -7.82
C ARG A 197 -32.32 -26.35 -7.37
N ASP A 198 -32.76 -25.35 -6.61
CA ASP A 198 -31.89 -24.25 -6.17
C ASP A 198 -30.82 -24.75 -5.20
N ARG A 199 -31.17 -25.72 -4.32
CA ARG A 199 -30.17 -26.42 -3.49
C ARG A 199 -29.14 -27.19 -4.33
N LEU A 200 -29.59 -27.90 -5.36
CA LEU A 200 -28.70 -28.63 -6.27
C LEU A 200 -27.77 -27.67 -7.02
N MET A 201 -28.31 -26.53 -7.43
CA MET A 201 -27.57 -25.48 -8.12
C MET A 201 -26.47 -24.89 -7.22
N ASN A 202 -26.78 -24.58 -5.97
CA ASN A 202 -25.78 -24.09 -5.01
C ASN A 202 -24.67 -25.12 -4.76
N LYS A 203 -25.03 -26.42 -4.68
CA LYS A 203 -24.02 -27.50 -4.59
C LYS A 203 -23.13 -27.54 -5.82
N PHE A 204 -23.71 -27.38 -7.01
CA PHE A 204 -23.00 -27.41 -8.29
C PHE A 204 -22.05 -26.21 -8.43
N PHE A 205 -22.54 -24.98 -8.23
CA PHE A 205 -21.71 -23.78 -8.26
C PHE A 205 -20.55 -23.88 -7.29
N LEU A 206 -20.81 -24.26 -6.02
CA LEU A 206 -19.74 -24.40 -5.04
C LEU A 206 -18.74 -25.50 -5.43
N SER A 207 -19.22 -26.71 -5.71
CA SER A 207 -18.35 -27.89 -5.78
C SER A 207 -17.70 -28.14 -7.15
N GLN A 208 -18.24 -27.56 -8.23
CA GLN A 208 -17.74 -27.79 -9.59
C GLN A 208 -17.18 -26.54 -10.25
N ILE A 209 -17.73 -25.36 -9.93
CA ILE A 209 -17.31 -24.10 -10.55
C ILE A 209 -16.31 -23.39 -9.63
N VAL A 210 -16.75 -23.01 -8.42
CA VAL A 210 -15.93 -22.21 -7.50
C VAL A 210 -14.80 -23.02 -6.87
N ASP A 211 -15.02 -24.28 -6.45
CA ASP A 211 -13.96 -25.13 -5.89
C ASP A 211 -12.87 -25.47 -6.92
N ASP A 212 -13.24 -25.68 -8.19
CA ASP A 212 -12.27 -25.89 -9.26
C ASP A 212 -11.46 -24.61 -9.53
N TYR A 213 -12.13 -23.46 -9.62
CA TYR A 213 -11.47 -22.17 -9.81
C TYR A 213 -10.51 -21.84 -8.67
N ILE A 214 -10.96 -21.86 -7.41
CA ILE A 214 -10.14 -21.51 -6.24
C ILE A 214 -8.94 -22.45 -6.11
N GLN A 215 -9.13 -23.76 -6.34
CA GLN A 215 -8.01 -24.71 -6.34
C GLN A 215 -7.00 -24.39 -7.44
N LYS A 216 -7.44 -24.15 -8.67
CA LYS A 216 -6.56 -23.83 -9.80
C LYS A 216 -5.84 -22.49 -9.59
N ALA A 217 -6.55 -21.46 -9.13
CA ALA A 217 -6.00 -20.15 -8.84
C ALA A 217 -4.94 -20.22 -7.75
N TYR A 218 -5.21 -20.93 -6.65
CA TYR A 218 -4.25 -21.09 -5.55
C TYR A 218 -3.03 -21.92 -5.97
N ILE A 219 -3.22 -22.99 -6.77
CA ILE A 219 -2.10 -23.75 -7.35
C ILE A 219 -1.24 -22.84 -8.23
N LEU A 220 -1.85 -22.04 -9.12
CA LEU A 220 -1.10 -21.14 -10.01
C LEU A 220 -0.37 -20.04 -9.23
N ALA A 221 -1.00 -19.45 -8.21
CA ALA A 221 -0.35 -18.47 -7.34
C ALA A 221 0.92 -19.06 -6.69
N TRP A 222 0.82 -20.31 -6.23
CA TRP A 222 1.96 -21.05 -5.69
C TRP A 222 3.06 -21.28 -6.74
N LEU A 223 2.66 -21.73 -7.95
CA LEU A 223 3.59 -22.04 -9.04
C LEU A 223 4.26 -20.81 -9.66
N ARG A 224 3.63 -19.63 -9.61
CA ARG A 224 4.21 -18.36 -10.08
C ARG A 224 5.27 -17.84 -9.10
N TYR A 225 5.07 -18.03 -7.81
CA TYR A 225 5.97 -17.54 -6.76
C TYR A 225 6.44 -18.66 -5.82
N PRO A 226 7.12 -19.70 -6.34
CA PRO A 226 7.55 -20.83 -5.52
C PRO A 226 8.58 -20.40 -4.47
N GLY A 227 9.43 -19.41 -4.78
CA GLY A 227 10.40 -18.84 -3.83
C GLY A 227 9.75 -18.25 -2.58
N ALA A 228 8.67 -17.47 -2.75
CA ALA A 228 7.92 -16.90 -1.63
C ALA A 228 7.33 -17.98 -0.70
N ASN A 229 6.88 -19.11 -1.27
CA ASN A 229 6.31 -20.22 -0.50
C ASN A 229 7.37 -21.11 0.19
N VAL A 230 8.61 -21.11 -0.31
CA VAL A 230 9.74 -21.81 0.33
C VAL A 230 10.27 -20.99 1.51
N GLY A 231 10.30 -19.66 1.38
CA GLY A 231 10.69 -18.70 2.41
C GLY A 231 12.17 -18.31 2.31
N GLU A 232 12.46 -17.01 2.45
CA GLU A 232 13.76 -16.40 2.14
C GLU A 232 14.96 -17.12 2.79
N ASN A 233 14.80 -17.54 4.06
CA ASN A 233 15.86 -18.12 4.88
C ASN A 233 15.82 -19.66 4.97
N TYR A 234 15.01 -20.34 4.16
CA TYR A 234 14.85 -21.80 4.26
C TYR A 234 16.15 -22.59 4.10
N LEU A 235 17.11 -22.06 3.32
CA LEU A 235 18.38 -22.72 2.99
C LEU A 235 19.56 -22.21 3.84
N GLY A 236 19.32 -21.36 4.85
CA GLY A 236 20.35 -20.84 5.75
C GLY A 236 21.31 -19.86 5.07
N ASN A 237 22.31 -20.40 4.35
CA ASN A 237 23.40 -19.62 3.73
C ASN A 237 23.09 -19.19 2.29
N ILE A 238 21.93 -19.55 1.75
CA ILE A 238 21.49 -19.23 0.39
C ILE A 238 20.17 -18.48 0.48
N LYS A 239 20.14 -17.24 -0.01
CA LYS A 239 18.94 -16.42 -0.04
C LYS A 239 18.04 -16.86 -1.19
N THR A 240 16.81 -17.26 -0.87
CA THR A 240 15.79 -17.52 -1.90
C THR A 240 15.05 -16.22 -2.23
N LEU A 241 15.14 -15.76 -3.47
CA LEU A 241 14.43 -14.57 -3.91
C LEU A 241 12.99 -14.96 -4.32
N PRO A 242 11.99 -14.12 -4.01
CA PRO A 242 10.58 -14.46 -4.24
C PRO A 242 10.19 -14.45 -5.74
N TYR A 243 10.80 -13.60 -6.57
CA TYR A 243 10.62 -13.52 -8.02
C TYR A 243 11.76 -12.74 -8.72
N SER A 244 11.83 -12.82 -10.05
CA SER A 244 12.73 -12.01 -10.90
C SER A 244 11.90 -10.95 -11.65
N ILE A 245 12.33 -9.68 -11.63
CA ILE A 245 11.72 -8.57 -12.42
C ILE A 245 12.51 -8.33 -13.73
N SER A 246 13.73 -8.82 -13.80
CA SER A 246 14.60 -8.75 -14.96
C SER A 246 15.58 -9.93 -14.90
N GLU A 247 15.89 -10.53 -16.05
CA GLU A 247 17.03 -11.43 -16.20
C GLU A 247 18.28 -10.63 -15.77
N LYS A 248 18.65 -10.69 -14.49
CA LYS A 248 19.92 -10.11 -14.03
C LYS A 248 21.02 -10.84 -14.79
N ASP A 249 21.78 -10.10 -15.61
CA ASP A 249 22.77 -10.62 -16.57
C ASP A 249 23.86 -11.54 -15.97
N ASP A 250 23.93 -11.65 -14.63
CA ASP A 250 24.98 -12.40 -13.91
C ASP A 250 24.53 -13.74 -13.28
N MET A 251 23.34 -14.27 -13.57
CA MET A 251 22.85 -15.54 -12.97
C MET A 251 23.02 -16.77 -13.87
N LEU A 252 23.51 -17.87 -13.31
CA LEU A 252 23.61 -19.16 -14.02
C LEU A 252 22.25 -19.85 -14.08
N HIS A 253 21.86 -20.31 -15.26
CA HIS A 253 20.55 -20.91 -15.51
C HIS A 253 20.60 -22.43 -15.66
N VAL A 254 19.76 -23.14 -14.91
CA VAL A 254 19.45 -24.55 -15.11
C VAL A 254 18.19 -24.65 -15.97
N LYS A 255 18.34 -25.13 -17.19
CA LYS A 255 17.25 -25.21 -18.18
C LYS A 255 16.84 -26.65 -18.48
N SER A 256 15.59 -26.82 -18.90
CA SER A 256 15.03 -28.10 -19.37
C SER A 256 14.20 -27.88 -20.62
N ASN A 257 14.34 -28.78 -21.59
CA ASN A 257 13.51 -28.76 -22.79
C ASN A 257 12.10 -29.25 -22.48
N ILE A 258 11.10 -28.51 -22.93
CA ILE A 258 9.68 -28.84 -22.77
C ILE A 258 8.98 -28.80 -24.14
N SER A 259 7.88 -29.53 -24.30
CA SER A 259 7.14 -29.49 -25.57
C SER A 259 6.61 -28.07 -25.82
N LYS A 260 6.56 -27.65 -27.08
CA LYS A 260 5.99 -26.34 -27.45
C LYS A 260 4.52 -26.28 -26.98
N GLY A 261 4.20 -25.27 -26.17
CA GLY A 261 2.87 -25.06 -25.61
C GLY A 261 2.59 -25.76 -24.27
N ASP A 262 3.55 -26.51 -23.71
CA ASP A 262 3.44 -27.02 -22.34
C ASP A 262 3.74 -25.91 -21.32
N VAL A 263 3.01 -25.92 -20.21
CA VAL A 263 3.23 -25.04 -19.05
C VAL A 263 3.47 -25.88 -17.79
N VAL A 264 4.03 -25.26 -16.75
CA VAL A 264 4.16 -25.91 -15.44
C VAL A 264 2.78 -26.06 -14.80
N THR A 265 2.40 -27.31 -14.51
CA THR A 265 1.08 -27.66 -13.95
C THR A 265 1.13 -28.08 -12.49
N ASP A 266 2.26 -28.58 -12.00
CA ASP A 266 2.41 -29.04 -10.60
C ASP A 266 3.90 -29.16 -10.21
N ILE A 267 4.18 -29.20 -8.91
CA ILE A 267 5.52 -29.46 -8.36
C ILE A 267 5.44 -30.51 -7.25
N TYR A 268 6.30 -31.53 -7.30
CA TYR A 268 6.46 -32.50 -6.21
C TYR A 268 7.32 -31.93 -5.09
N VAL A 269 6.67 -31.30 -4.10
CA VAL A 269 7.32 -30.48 -3.08
C VAL A 269 8.34 -31.25 -2.22
N ARG A 270 8.07 -32.51 -1.84
CA ARG A 270 9.02 -33.28 -1.01
C ARG A 270 10.38 -33.51 -1.68
N PRO A 271 10.45 -34.17 -2.86
CA PRO A 271 11.73 -34.35 -3.53
C PRO A 271 12.33 -33.02 -3.99
N PHE A 272 11.49 -32.02 -4.34
CA PHE A 272 11.94 -30.68 -4.68
C PHE A 272 12.73 -30.00 -3.55
N LEU A 273 12.14 -29.92 -2.33
CA LEU A 273 12.82 -29.33 -1.17
C LEU A 273 14.05 -30.12 -0.75
N PHE A 274 14.03 -31.46 -0.89
CA PHE A 274 15.18 -32.30 -0.61
C PHE A 274 16.38 -31.97 -1.53
N LEU A 275 16.12 -31.75 -2.83
CA LEU A 275 17.15 -31.39 -3.79
C LEU A 275 17.67 -29.96 -3.57
N LEU A 276 16.81 -29.01 -3.18
CA LEU A 276 17.22 -27.64 -2.85
C LEU A 276 18.17 -27.61 -1.63
N ARG A 277 17.92 -28.42 -0.61
CA ARG A 277 18.80 -28.54 0.57
C ARG A 277 20.21 -29.08 0.27
N ARG A 278 20.43 -29.63 -0.93
CA ARG A 278 21.74 -30.14 -1.37
C ARG A 278 22.55 -29.10 -2.15
N LEU A 279 22.03 -27.88 -2.31
CA LEU A 279 22.79 -26.77 -2.87
C LEU A 279 23.77 -26.24 -1.82
N GLU A 280 24.98 -25.91 -2.27
CA GLU A 280 26.05 -25.34 -1.43
C GLU A 280 26.50 -24.00 -1.99
N ALA A 281 26.61 -22.99 -1.13
CA ALA A 281 27.20 -21.70 -1.46
C ALA A 281 28.71 -21.83 -1.68
N VAL A 282 29.27 -20.93 -2.49
CA VAL A 282 30.73 -20.74 -2.59
C VAL A 282 31.20 -19.99 -1.34
N ASP A 283 32.28 -20.46 -0.72
CA ASP A 283 32.76 -19.92 0.56
C ASP A 283 33.08 -18.41 0.47
N GLY A 284 32.55 -17.63 1.41
CA GLY A 284 32.80 -16.18 1.51
C GLY A 284 32.02 -15.29 0.54
N GLN A 285 31.03 -15.83 -0.19
CA GLN A 285 30.19 -15.06 -1.12
C GLN A 285 28.70 -15.21 -0.82
N ASP A 286 27.94 -14.13 -1.00
CA ASP A 286 26.48 -14.16 -0.87
C ASP A 286 25.86 -14.96 -2.03
N ALA A 287 25.18 -16.06 -1.70
CA ALA A 287 24.55 -16.96 -2.66
C ALA A 287 23.04 -16.68 -2.77
N GLU A 288 22.54 -16.59 -4.00
CA GLU A 288 21.13 -16.29 -4.29
C GLU A 288 20.56 -17.31 -5.27
N ILE A 289 19.28 -17.68 -5.07
CA ILE A 289 18.52 -18.49 -6.03
C ILE A 289 17.16 -17.90 -6.37
N ILE A 290 16.74 -18.16 -7.61
CA ILE A 290 15.41 -17.90 -8.13
C ILE A 290 14.86 -19.18 -8.74
N ILE A 291 13.74 -19.66 -8.21
CA ILE A 291 13.03 -20.85 -8.70
C ILE A 291 12.01 -20.40 -9.74
N LEU A 292 12.00 -21.02 -10.92
CA LEU A 292 11.10 -20.67 -12.03
C LEU A 292 11.07 -19.16 -12.34
N PRO A 293 12.21 -18.53 -12.65
CA PRO A 293 12.33 -17.08 -12.87
C PRO A 293 11.42 -16.55 -14.01
N SER A 294 11.04 -17.40 -14.96
CA SER A 294 10.19 -17.05 -16.11
C SER A 294 8.72 -17.47 -15.94
N PHE A 295 8.28 -17.69 -14.70
CA PHE A 295 6.91 -18.11 -14.33
C PHE A 295 6.39 -19.37 -15.03
N GLY A 296 7.25 -20.13 -15.71
CA GLY A 296 6.83 -21.32 -16.47
C GLY A 296 6.25 -21.07 -17.87
N VAL A 297 6.42 -19.89 -18.47
CA VAL A 297 5.64 -19.45 -19.68
C VAL A 297 6.45 -19.37 -21.00
N ARG A 298 7.71 -19.83 -21.06
CA ARG A 298 8.47 -19.82 -22.35
C ARG A 298 8.29 -21.12 -23.13
N SER A 299 7.92 -21.01 -24.41
CA SER A 299 7.73 -22.16 -25.30
C SER A 299 9.07 -22.78 -25.69
N GLY A 300 9.24 -24.08 -25.46
CA GLY A 300 10.38 -24.87 -25.96
C GLY A 300 11.55 -25.03 -24.98
N GLU A 301 11.81 -24.04 -24.12
CA GLU A 301 12.89 -24.10 -23.12
C GLU A 301 12.44 -23.44 -21.81
N LEU A 302 12.48 -24.20 -20.71
CA LEU A 302 12.05 -23.77 -19.38
C LEU A 302 13.26 -23.60 -18.45
N THR A 303 13.45 -22.40 -17.91
CA THR A 303 14.44 -22.16 -16.85
C THR A 303 13.87 -22.62 -15.51
N LEU A 304 14.42 -23.69 -14.95
CA LEU A 304 13.97 -24.29 -13.69
C LEU A 304 14.51 -23.56 -12.47
N LEU A 305 15.78 -23.16 -12.51
CA LEU A 305 16.49 -22.47 -11.42
C LEU A 305 17.49 -21.47 -12.02
N SER A 306 17.55 -20.27 -11.46
CA SER A 306 18.67 -19.34 -11.65
C SER A 306 19.43 -19.22 -10.34
N SER A 307 20.75 -19.22 -10.39
CA SER A 307 21.60 -19.20 -9.20
C SER A 307 22.82 -18.31 -9.38
N ARG A 308 23.24 -17.65 -8.30
CA ARG A 308 24.49 -16.89 -8.20
C ARG A 308 25.32 -17.43 -7.04
N ASN A 309 26.63 -17.56 -7.25
CA ASN A 309 27.61 -18.01 -6.23
C ASN A 309 27.27 -19.37 -5.57
N ILE A 310 26.72 -20.31 -6.36
CA ILE A 310 26.44 -21.69 -5.94
C ILE A 310 27.38 -22.66 -6.63
N LYS A 311 27.87 -23.67 -5.90
CA LYS A 311 28.75 -24.70 -6.45
C LYS A 311 28.08 -25.46 -7.61
N PRO A 312 28.82 -25.88 -8.65
CA PRO A 312 28.25 -26.59 -9.80
C PRO A 312 27.49 -27.86 -9.39
N VAL A 313 26.23 -27.97 -9.81
CA VAL A 313 25.40 -29.16 -9.57
C VAL A 313 25.62 -30.25 -10.62
N SER A 314 25.59 -31.51 -10.18
CA SER A 314 25.79 -32.68 -11.05
C SER A 314 24.67 -32.89 -12.07
N GLY A 315 24.95 -33.60 -13.17
CA GLY A 315 23.95 -33.94 -14.18
C GLY A 315 22.78 -34.76 -13.62
N LEU A 316 23.06 -35.66 -12.67
CA LEU A 316 22.03 -36.43 -11.96
C LEU A 316 21.11 -35.54 -11.12
N TRP A 317 21.66 -34.53 -10.45
CA TRP A 317 20.86 -33.57 -9.69
C TRP A 317 19.93 -32.78 -10.63
N ARG A 318 20.45 -32.27 -11.75
CA ARG A 318 19.65 -31.52 -12.74
C ARG A 318 18.51 -32.39 -13.30
N TRP A 319 18.81 -33.64 -13.61
CA TRP A 319 17.82 -34.60 -14.08
C TRP A 319 16.73 -34.86 -13.02
N LEU A 320 17.11 -35.14 -11.77
CA LEU A 320 16.15 -35.34 -10.68
C LEU A 320 15.31 -34.07 -10.38
N PHE A 321 15.92 -32.89 -10.45
CA PHE A 321 15.25 -31.61 -10.24
C PHE A 321 14.22 -31.34 -11.33
N SER A 322 14.54 -31.63 -12.60
CA SER A 322 13.58 -31.54 -13.71
C SER A 322 12.36 -32.44 -13.52
N ARG A 323 12.53 -33.64 -12.93
CA ARG A 323 11.43 -34.58 -12.64
C ARG A 323 10.53 -34.16 -11.48
N CYS A 324 10.95 -33.19 -10.69
CA CYS A 324 10.13 -32.61 -9.64
C CYS A 324 9.09 -31.62 -10.18
N ILE A 325 9.30 -31.07 -11.37
CA ILE A 325 8.43 -30.10 -12.03
C ILE A 325 7.59 -30.83 -13.08
N VAL A 326 6.27 -30.78 -12.94
CA VAL A 326 5.33 -31.47 -13.83
C VAL A 326 4.82 -30.49 -14.87
N THR A 327 5.10 -30.77 -16.14
CA THR A 327 4.62 -29.97 -17.27
C THR A 327 3.47 -30.65 -17.99
N GLY A 328 2.59 -29.86 -18.58
CA GLY A 328 1.48 -30.35 -19.37
C GLY A 328 0.83 -29.24 -20.19
N ARG A 329 -0.12 -29.59 -21.05
CA ARG A 329 -0.86 -28.60 -21.82
C ARG A 329 -1.75 -27.77 -20.90
N PRO A 330 -1.83 -26.45 -21.09
CA PRO A 330 -2.79 -25.62 -20.37
C PRO A 330 -4.20 -26.12 -20.69
N GLU A 331 -5.02 -26.35 -19.65
CA GLU A 331 -6.45 -26.59 -19.83
C GLU A 331 -7.12 -25.31 -20.33
N ASN A 332 -8.14 -25.45 -21.20
CA ASN A 332 -9.04 -24.33 -21.52
C ASN A 332 -9.75 -23.91 -20.23
N LYS A 333 -9.29 -22.81 -19.63
CA LYS A 333 -9.97 -22.16 -18.51
C LYS A 333 -11.16 -21.37 -19.05
N ARG A 334 -12.29 -21.46 -18.35
CA ARG A 334 -13.29 -20.39 -18.40
C ARG A 334 -12.71 -19.17 -17.73
N ASP A 335 -12.99 -18.00 -18.29
CA ASP A 335 -12.53 -16.77 -17.67
C ASP A 335 -13.26 -16.56 -16.34
N LEU A 336 -12.61 -15.90 -15.38
CA LEU A 336 -13.22 -15.62 -14.07
C LEU A 336 -14.49 -14.80 -14.24
N ASP A 337 -14.47 -13.84 -15.16
CA ASP A 337 -15.60 -12.95 -15.44
C ASP A 337 -16.79 -13.72 -16.05
N ASP A 338 -16.55 -14.76 -16.86
CA ASP A 338 -17.62 -15.62 -17.36
C ASP A 338 -18.29 -16.37 -16.18
N ILE A 339 -17.48 -16.85 -15.24
CA ILE A 339 -17.95 -17.59 -14.06
C ILE A 339 -18.81 -16.69 -13.17
N THR A 340 -18.41 -15.44 -12.94
CA THR A 340 -19.15 -14.51 -12.09
C THR A 340 -20.38 -13.94 -12.81
N PHE A 341 -20.31 -13.71 -14.13
CA PHE A 341 -21.45 -13.32 -14.97
C PHE A 341 -22.59 -14.36 -14.91
N ASP A 342 -22.25 -15.65 -14.90
CA ASP A 342 -23.22 -16.75 -14.84
C ASP A 342 -24.20 -16.64 -13.65
N PHE A 343 -23.82 -15.98 -12.55
CA PHE A 343 -24.69 -15.73 -11.41
C PHE A 343 -25.82 -14.75 -11.72
N PHE A 344 -25.59 -13.80 -12.64
CA PHE A 344 -26.53 -12.76 -13.01
C PHE A 344 -27.45 -13.16 -14.17
N GLY A 345 -27.18 -14.28 -14.85
CA GLY A 345 -27.86 -14.68 -16.08
C GLY A 345 -29.40 -14.71 -15.99
N GLU A 346 -29.97 -15.29 -14.92
CA GLU A 346 -31.45 -15.32 -14.76
C GLU A 346 -32.03 -13.91 -14.55
N ALA A 347 -31.31 -13.03 -13.86
CA ALA A 347 -31.73 -11.64 -13.67
C ALA A 347 -31.61 -10.83 -14.98
N TYR A 348 -30.56 -11.02 -15.77
CA TYR A 348 -30.40 -10.38 -17.09
C TYR A 348 -31.49 -10.81 -18.07
N ASP A 349 -31.83 -12.10 -18.14
CA ASP A 349 -32.92 -12.58 -18.98
C ASP A 349 -34.25 -11.94 -18.59
N ALA A 350 -34.56 -11.92 -17.30
CA ALA A 350 -35.81 -11.35 -16.81
C ALA A 350 -35.91 -9.83 -17.03
N LEU A 351 -34.76 -9.14 -17.00
CA LEU A 351 -34.64 -7.73 -17.35
C LEU A 351 -34.96 -7.51 -18.85
N ASN A 352 -34.37 -8.33 -19.73
CA ASN A 352 -34.59 -8.28 -21.17
C ASN A 352 -36.03 -8.64 -21.56
N ASP A 353 -36.61 -9.65 -20.91
CA ASP A 353 -37.99 -10.10 -21.10
C ASP A 353 -39.02 -9.14 -20.48
N LYS A 354 -38.58 -8.09 -19.79
CA LYS A 354 -39.43 -7.10 -19.09
C LYS A 354 -40.44 -7.77 -18.15
N ASN A 355 -39.99 -8.74 -17.36
CA ASN A 355 -40.82 -9.43 -16.37
C ASN A 355 -40.31 -9.21 -14.94
N ILE A 356 -40.92 -8.26 -14.22
CA ILE A 356 -40.48 -7.86 -12.88
C ILE A 356 -40.62 -8.98 -11.84
N SER A 357 -41.62 -9.85 -11.96
CA SER A 357 -41.82 -10.95 -11.02
C SER A 357 -40.69 -11.97 -11.12
N VAL A 358 -40.31 -12.34 -12.35
CA VAL A 358 -39.20 -13.27 -12.57
C VAL A 358 -37.87 -12.61 -12.21
N PHE A 359 -37.75 -11.30 -12.44
CA PHE A 359 -36.57 -10.53 -12.07
C PHE A 359 -36.32 -10.55 -10.56
N ARG A 360 -37.34 -10.26 -9.73
CA ARG A 360 -37.25 -10.34 -8.26
C ARG A 360 -36.76 -11.71 -7.79
N THR A 361 -37.36 -12.79 -8.32
CA THR A 361 -36.92 -14.15 -8.00
C THR A 361 -35.47 -14.41 -8.43
N GLY A 362 -35.05 -13.88 -9.59
CA GLY A 362 -33.67 -13.96 -10.05
C GLY A 362 -32.68 -13.26 -9.12
N ILE A 363 -33.03 -12.07 -8.62
CA ILE A 363 -32.23 -11.29 -7.66
C ILE A 363 -32.12 -12.00 -6.30
N GLU A 364 -33.23 -12.56 -5.80
CA GLU A 364 -33.24 -13.34 -4.56
C GLU A 364 -32.32 -14.56 -4.68
N ARG A 365 -32.43 -15.32 -5.78
CA ARG A 365 -31.57 -16.48 -6.05
C ARG A 365 -30.10 -16.11 -6.19
N LEU A 366 -29.78 -15.03 -6.93
CA LEU A 366 -28.43 -14.49 -7.05
C LEU A 366 -27.84 -14.21 -5.66
N THR A 367 -28.58 -13.46 -4.83
CA THR A 367 -28.17 -13.05 -3.49
C THR A 367 -27.97 -14.26 -2.58
N ASP A 368 -28.88 -15.24 -2.60
CA ASP A 368 -28.79 -16.45 -1.78
C ASP A 368 -27.63 -17.36 -2.22
N THR A 369 -27.45 -17.52 -3.53
CA THR A 369 -26.38 -18.35 -4.10
C THR A 369 -25.02 -17.79 -3.72
N TYR A 370 -24.77 -16.50 -4.02
CA TYR A 370 -23.48 -15.87 -3.73
C TYR A 370 -23.21 -15.84 -2.22
N THR A 371 -24.21 -15.48 -1.40
CA THR A 371 -24.06 -15.49 0.07
C THR A 371 -23.69 -16.89 0.58
N SER A 372 -24.38 -17.93 0.11
CA SER A 372 -24.13 -19.29 0.57
C SER A 372 -22.74 -19.79 0.17
N ILE A 373 -22.23 -19.36 -0.98
CA ILE A 373 -20.86 -19.63 -1.42
C ILE A 373 -19.86 -18.86 -0.57
N LYS A 374 -20.04 -17.54 -0.38
CA LYS A 374 -19.13 -16.71 0.43
C LYS A 374 -18.99 -17.23 1.85
N ARG A 375 -20.10 -17.62 2.49
CA ARG A 375 -20.07 -18.28 3.81
C ARG A 375 -19.31 -19.59 3.83
N SER A 376 -19.39 -20.38 2.76
CA SER A 376 -18.74 -21.68 2.68
C SER A 376 -17.21 -21.62 2.54
N TYR A 377 -16.65 -20.48 2.15
CA TYR A 377 -15.20 -20.28 2.02
C TYR A 377 -14.56 -19.50 3.19
N ASN A 378 -15.35 -19.14 4.19
CA ASN A 378 -14.84 -18.61 5.45
C ASN A 378 -14.10 -19.72 6.23
N TYR A 379 -12.88 -19.44 6.66
CA TYR A 379 -12.04 -20.39 7.39
C TYR A 379 -11.43 -19.84 8.70
N GLY A 380 -11.83 -18.65 9.15
CA GLY A 380 -11.31 -18.03 10.36
C GLY A 380 -12.01 -16.70 10.67
N VAL A 381 -11.61 -16.05 11.76
CA VAL A 381 -12.04 -14.68 12.06
C VAL A 381 -11.48 -13.79 10.95
N ASP A 382 -12.38 -13.19 10.16
CA ASP A 382 -12.10 -12.27 9.05
C ASP A 382 -11.22 -12.83 7.92
N LYS A 383 -11.28 -14.15 7.68
CA LYS A 383 -10.54 -14.81 6.58
C LYS A 383 -11.44 -15.57 5.63
N ASN A 384 -11.29 -15.30 4.35
CA ASN A 384 -12.11 -15.89 3.30
C ASN A 384 -11.31 -16.10 2.02
N TYR A 385 -11.30 -17.33 1.50
CA TYR A 385 -10.56 -17.65 0.30
C TYR A 385 -11.05 -16.91 -0.95
N LEU A 386 -12.32 -16.45 -0.99
CA LEU A 386 -12.84 -15.69 -2.13
C LEU A 386 -12.27 -14.27 -2.21
N ASP A 387 -11.80 -13.73 -1.07
CA ASP A 387 -11.27 -12.38 -0.93
C ASP A 387 -9.73 -12.36 -0.96
N GLU A 388 -9.08 -13.51 -0.80
CA GLU A 388 -7.62 -13.63 -0.68
C GLU A 388 -6.96 -14.30 -1.89
N VAL A 389 -7.61 -15.32 -2.49
CA VAL A 389 -7.01 -16.12 -3.55
C VAL A 389 -7.11 -15.40 -4.89
N LYS A 390 -5.94 -15.14 -5.48
CA LYS A 390 -5.79 -14.59 -6.84
C LYS A 390 -4.66 -15.31 -7.56
N GLU A 391 -4.77 -15.43 -8.89
CA GLU A 391 -3.78 -16.18 -9.70
C GLU A 391 -2.39 -15.53 -9.69
N SER A 392 -2.34 -14.21 -9.53
CA SER A 392 -1.14 -13.38 -9.55
C SER A 392 -1.34 -12.06 -8.79
N GLY A 393 -0.26 -11.30 -8.57
CA GLY A 393 -0.33 -10.00 -7.90
C GLY A 393 -1.34 -9.01 -8.53
N PHE A 394 -1.52 -9.07 -9.86
CA PHE A 394 -2.35 -8.15 -10.65
C PHE A 394 -3.74 -8.69 -10.99
N SER A 395 -4.05 -9.96 -10.72
CA SER A 395 -5.37 -10.54 -11.03
C SER A 395 -6.38 -10.23 -9.93
N HIS A 396 -7.65 -10.13 -10.31
CA HIS A 396 -8.78 -9.96 -9.40
C HIS A 396 -9.04 -11.22 -8.56
N THR A 397 -9.53 -11.01 -7.34
CA THR A 397 -10.09 -12.09 -6.52
C THR A 397 -11.49 -12.47 -7.03
N PHE A 398 -12.04 -13.58 -6.56
CA PHE A 398 -13.39 -13.99 -6.94
C PHE A 398 -14.44 -12.95 -6.52
N SER A 399 -14.30 -12.39 -5.32
CA SER A 399 -15.18 -11.32 -4.85
C SER A 399 -15.01 -10.04 -5.67
N ASP A 400 -13.79 -9.65 -6.02
CA ASP A 400 -13.57 -8.45 -6.85
C ASP A 400 -14.26 -8.58 -8.23
N SER A 401 -14.15 -9.74 -8.88
CA SER A 401 -14.85 -10.00 -10.15
C SER A 401 -16.37 -9.98 -9.97
N PHE A 402 -16.91 -10.54 -8.87
CA PHE A 402 -18.34 -10.42 -8.56
C PHE A 402 -18.78 -8.95 -8.41
N HIS A 403 -18.03 -8.12 -7.67
CA HIS A 403 -18.35 -6.70 -7.49
C HIS A 403 -18.18 -5.90 -8.79
N TYR A 404 -17.31 -6.35 -9.70
CA TYR A 404 -17.15 -5.78 -11.03
C TYR A 404 -18.37 -6.10 -11.93
N GLU A 405 -18.80 -7.35 -11.98
CA GLU A 405 -20.02 -7.76 -12.70
C GLU A 405 -21.27 -7.12 -12.12
N LEU A 406 -21.35 -6.97 -10.79
CA LEU A 406 -22.44 -6.26 -10.12
C LEU A 406 -22.54 -4.79 -10.58
N ARG A 407 -21.40 -4.11 -10.80
CA ARG A 407 -21.39 -2.75 -11.34
C ARG A 407 -21.91 -2.70 -12.78
N LYS A 408 -21.53 -3.68 -13.63
CA LYS A 408 -22.07 -3.78 -15.00
C LYS A 408 -23.58 -4.01 -14.96
N PHE A 409 -24.04 -4.88 -14.07
CA PHE A 409 -25.46 -5.16 -13.89
C PHE A 409 -26.26 -3.90 -13.51
N PHE A 410 -25.74 -3.05 -12.63
CA PHE A 410 -26.38 -1.76 -12.31
C PHE A 410 -26.49 -0.83 -13.52
N ARG A 411 -25.47 -0.79 -14.39
CA ARG A 411 -25.48 0.04 -15.61
C ARG A 411 -26.50 -0.44 -16.63
N GLU A 412 -26.79 -1.74 -16.68
CA GLU A 412 -27.85 -2.26 -17.54
C GLU A 412 -29.23 -2.09 -16.89
N SER A 413 -29.38 -2.32 -15.58
CA SER A 413 -30.67 -2.17 -14.91
C SER A 413 -31.13 -0.72 -14.80
N VAL A 414 -30.23 0.27 -14.71
CA VAL A 414 -30.63 1.69 -14.69
C VAL A 414 -31.30 2.12 -16.00
N LYS A 415 -30.96 1.50 -17.14
CA LYS A 415 -31.61 1.81 -18.43
C LYS A 415 -33.10 1.43 -18.42
N SER A 416 -33.52 0.50 -17.57
CA SER A 416 -34.94 0.15 -17.45
C SER A 416 -35.79 1.30 -16.92
N THR A 417 -35.18 2.29 -16.24
CA THR A 417 -35.89 3.43 -15.65
C THR A 417 -36.62 4.28 -16.70
N GLU A 418 -36.24 4.15 -17.98
CA GLU A 418 -36.99 4.71 -19.11
C GLU A 418 -38.45 4.23 -19.16
N TYR A 419 -38.74 3.00 -18.70
CA TYR A 419 -40.08 2.42 -18.68
C TYR A 419 -40.55 1.91 -17.32
N SER A 420 -39.64 1.57 -16.39
CA SER A 420 -39.96 1.18 -15.02
C SER A 420 -38.75 1.32 -14.09
N GLY A 421 -38.94 2.03 -12.98
CA GLY A 421 -37.94 2.13 -11.90
C GLY A 421 -37.79 0.88 -11.03
N GLU A 422 -38.72 -0.08 -11.10
CA GLU A 422 -38.73 -1.22 -10.18
C GLU A 422 -37.50 -2.13 -10.33
N TYR A 423 -37.00 -2.35 -11.55
CA TYR A 423 -35.84 -3.23 -11.76
C TYR A 423 -34.56 -2.65 -11.12
N PHE A 424 -34.36 -1.33 -11.26
CA PHE A 424 -33.22 -0.67 -10.64
C PHE A 424 -33.36 -0.64 -9.11
N ARG A 425 -34.58 -0.41 -8.58
CA ARG A 425 -34.89 -0.51 -7.15
C ARG A 425 -34.51 -1.88 -6.55
N GLU A 426 -34.85 -2.97 -7.22
CA GLU A 426 -34.48 -4.31 -6.75
C GLU A 426 -32.96 -4.54 -6.85
N SER A 427 -32.32 -4.01 -7.89
CA SER A 427 -30.87 -4.13 -8.10
C SER A 427 -30.06 -3.39 -7.02
N MET A 428 -30.44 -2.16 -6.69
CA MET A 428 -29.72 -1.33 -5.71
C MET A 428 -29.71 -1.93 -4.30
N ALA A 429 -30.66 -2.81 -3.98
CA ALA A 429 -30.73 -3.47 -2.68
C ALA A 429 -29.73 -4.63 -2.53
N ILE A 430 -29.17 -5.16 -3.62
CA ILE A 430 -28.27 -6.33 -3.62
C ILE A 430 -27.12 -6.19 -2.61
N PRO A 431 -26.33 -5.08 -2.60
CA PRO A 431 -25.16 -5.00 -1.72
C PRO A 431 -25.51 -5.17 -0.24
N LEU A 432 -26.58 -4.49 0.21
CA LEU A 432 -27.04 -4.55 1.59
C LEU A 432 -27.65 -5.93 1.93
N GLN A 433 -28.43 -6.50 1.01
CA GLN A 433 -29.03 -7.83 1.20
C GLN A 433 -27.95 -8.90 1.33
N VAL A 434 -26.95 -8.92 0.43
CA VAL A 434 -25.83 -9.86 0.51
C VAL A 434 -25.06 -9.65 1.81
N TYR A 435 -24.67 -8.42 2.15
CA TYR A 435 -23.93 -8.16 3.38
C TYR A 435 -24.67 -8.66 4.63
N ARG A 436 -25.95 -8.30 4.81
CA ARG A 436 -26.78 -8.78 5.93
C ARG A 436 -26.90 -10.30 5.95
N LYS A 437 -27.14 -10.91 4.79
CA LYS A 437 -27.25 -12.36 4.67
C LYS A 437 -25.91 -13.07 4.85
N THR A 438 -24.76 -12.45 4.63
CA THR A 438 -23.46 -13.10 4.95
C THR A 438 -23.23 -13.21 6.46
N GLN A 439 -23.79 -12.28 7.26
CA GLN A 439 -23.48 -12.10 8.68
C GLN A 439 -21.98 -11.88 8.93
N SER A 440 -21.29 -11.28 7.95
CA SER A 440 -19.87 -10.99 8.08
C SER A 440 -19.62 -9.90 9.13
N THR A 441 -18.59 -10.09 9.92
CA THR A 441 -18.00 -9.06 10.80
C THR A 441 -16.70 -8.52 10.23
N CYS A 442 -16.33 -8.89 9.01
CA CYS A 442 -15.07 -8.46 8.41
C CYS A 442 -15.19 -7.02 7.89
N PHE A 443 -14.22 -6.17 8.22
CA PHE A 443 -14.15 -4.82 7.68
C PHE A 443 -13.97 -4.80 6.15
N THR A 444 -13.24 -5.76 5.57
CA THR A 444 -13.07 -5.89 4.12
C THR A 444 -14.40 -6.09 3.40
N ASP A 445 -15.27 -6.96 3.93
CA ASP A 445 -16.61 -7.19 3.37
C ASP A 445 -17.45 -5.91 3.44
N PHE A 446 -17.44 -5.24 4.59
CA PHE A 446 -18.13 -3.95 4.76
C PHE A 446 -17.66 -2.94 3.70
N ARG A 447 -16.34 -2.80 3.49
CA ARG A 447 -15.79 -1.88 2.48
C ARG A 447 -16.24 -2.23 1.07
N GLN A 448 -16.14 -3.50 0.67
CA GLN A 448 -16.50 -3.94 -0.69
C GLN A 448 -17.98 -3.72 -1.02
N PHE A 449 -18.88 -4.06 -0.09
CA PHE A 449 -20.32 -3.87 -0.31
C PHE A 449 -20.76 -2.42 -0.19
N LEU A 450 -20.21 -1.63 0.75
CA LEU A 450 -20.50 -0.19 0.81
C LEU A 450 -20.02 0.52 -0.46
N LEU A 451 -18.83 0.17 -0.96
CA LEU A 451 -18.33 0.70 -2.23
C LEU A 451 -19.21 0.28 -3.41
N SER A 452 -19.76 -0.94 -3.38
CA SER A 452 -20.73 -1.38 -4.39
C SER A 452 -22.01 -0.56 -4.36
N LEU A 453 -22.50 -0.19 -3.17
CA LEU A 453 -23.63 0.73 -3.04
C LEU A 453 -23.25 2.14 -3.52
N PHE A 454 -22.07 2.66 -3.17
CA PHE A 454 -21.59 3.94 -3.70
C PHE A 454 -21.56 3.96 -5.24
N ARG A 455 -21.19 2.84 -5.88
CA ARG A 455 -21.23 2.70 -7.34
C ARG A 455 -22.66 2.76 -7.90
N VAL A 456 -23.68 2.33 -7.15
CA VAL A 456 -25.09 2.51 -7.55
C VAL A 456 -25.41 4.01 -7.67
N TRP A 457 -25.00 4.82 -6.69
CA TRP A 457 -25.18 6.28 -6.74
C TRP A 457 -24.51 6.92 -7.94
N HIS A 458 -23.26 6.51 -8.21
CA HIS A 458 -22.53 6.97 -9.38
C HIS A 458 -23.28 6.63 -10.67
N VAL A 459 -23.73 5.37 -10.83
CA VAL A 459 -24.47 4.92 -12.02
C VAL A 459 -25.79 5.68 -12.21
N LEU A 460 -26.51 5.95 -11.11
CA LEU A 460 -27.78 6.69 -11.15
C LEU A 460 -27.57 8.14 -11.67
N ASN A 461 -26.54 8.83 -11.17
CA ASN A 461 -26.20 10.18 -11.62
C ASN A 461 -25.62 10.22 -13.04
N GLU A 462 -24.74 9.26 -13.38
CA GLU A 462 -24.17 9.10 -14.73
C GLU A 462 -25.26 8.88 -15.78
N TRP A 463 -26.29 8.08 -15.45
CA TRP A 463 -27.42 7.85 -16.36
C TRP A 463 -28.20 9.13 -16.66
N LYS A 464 -28.49 9.97 -15.65
CA LYS A 464 -29.16 11.26 -15.87
C LYS A 464 -28.33 12.20 -16.76
N ALA A 465 -27.02 12.26 -16.54
CA ALA A 465 -26.11 13.08 -17.36
C ALA A 465 -25.96 12.56 -18.80
N GLY A 466 -25.92 11.24 -18.99
CA GLY A 466 -25.66 10.58 -20.27
C GLY A 466 -26.78 10.65 -21.32
N LEU A 467 -27.99 11.09 -20.95
CA LEU A 467 -29.13 11.15 -21.88
C LEU A 467 -29.11 12.35 -22.85
N GLY A 468 -28.15 13.27 -22.71
CA GLY A 468 -27.95 14.37 -23.67
C GLY A 468 -29.12 15.36 -23.80
N GLY A 469 -30.17 15.22 -22.98
CA GLY A 469 -31.37 16.06 -22.96
C GLY A 469 -32.13 15.94 -21.62
N PRO A 470 -33.05 16.88 -21.32
CA PRO A 470 -33.82 16.85 -20.08
C PRO A 470 -34.73 15.62 -20.04
N LEU A 471 -34.80 14.95 -18.88
CA LEU A 471 -35.72 13.84 -18.62
C LEU A 471 -37.18 14.29 -18.83
N SER A 472 -38.03 13.39 -19.33
CA SER A 472 -39.48 13.63 -19.29
C SER A 472 -39.96 13.75 -17.83
N ALA A 473 -41.08 14.43 -17.60
CA ALA A 473 -41.61 14.64 -16.25
C ALA A 473 -41.80 13.32 -15.46
N SER A 474 -42.25 12.25 -16.13
CA SER A 474 -42.39 10.92 -15.52
C SER A 474 -41.04 10.27 -15.19
N GLN A 475 -40.02 10.46 -16.03
CA GLN A 475 -38.67 9.96 -15.78
C GLN A 475 -38.01 10.73 -14.63
N GLU A 476 -38.20 12.04 -14.53
CA GLU A 476 -37.68 12.86 -13.42
C GLU A 476 -38.32 12.43 -12.09
N LEU A 477 -39.64 12.21 -12.04
CA LEU A 477 -40.32 11.69 -10.86
C LEU A 477 -39.81 10.31 -10.44
N THR A 478 -39.58 9.41 -11.41
CA THR A 478 -39.03 8.08 -11.16
C THR A 478 -37.60 8.17 -10.61
N HIS A 479 -36.78 9.02 -11.21
CA HIS A 479 -35.41 9.28 -10.78
C HIS A 479 -35.36 9.86 -9.34
N GLN A 480 -36.21 10.83 -9.01
CA GLN A 480 -36.33 11.38 -7.65
C GLN A 480 -36.82 10.36 -6.62
N ALA A 481 -37.71 9.43 -7.01
CA ALA A 481 -38.11 8.33 -6.13
C ALA A 481 -36.92 7.40 -5.84
N LEU A 482 -36.14 7.04 -6.86
CA LEU A 482 -34.94 6.21 -6.71
C LEU A 482 -33.85 6.86 -5.87
N ILE A 483 -33.66 8.19 -5.99
CA ILE A 483 -32.75 8.93 -5.10
C ILE A 483 -33.16 8.76 -3.64
N ARG A 484 -34.44 9.00 -3.31
CA ARG A 484 -34.93 8.89 -1.92
C ARG A 484 -34.75 7.49 -1.36
N GLU A 485 -35.02 6.47 -2.16
CA GLU A 485 -34.81 5.07 -1.75
C GLU A 485 -33.34 4.72 -1.57
N TYR A 486 -32.46 5.22 -2.45
CA TYR A 486 -31.02 5.08 -2.30
C TYR A 486 -30.55 5.71 -0.98
N ILE A 487 -30.98 6.92 -0.67
CA ILE A 487 -30.62 7.59 0.60
C ILE A 487 -31.05 6.73 1.79
N GLY A 488 -32.28 6.21 1.79
CA GLY A 488 -32.75 5.31 2.85
C GLY A 488 -31.89 4.04 2.97
N LEU A 489 -31.41 3.48 1.86
CA LEU A 489 -30.45 2.36 1.89
C LEU A 489 -29.10 2.78 2.46
N TRP A 490 -28.56 3.93 2.05
CA TRP A 490 -27.27 4.46 2.49
C TRP A 490 -27.26 4.73 3.99
N GLU A 491 -28.23 5.49 4.51
CA GLU A 491 -28.38 5.77 5.94
C GLU A 491 -28.56 4.50 6.76
N GLY A 492 -29.16 3.45 6.16
CA GLY A 492 -29.26 2.13 6.77
C GLY A 492 -27.91 1.50 7.15
N TRP A 493 -26.80 1.88 6.49
CA TRP A 493 -25.45 1.35 6.75
C TRP A 493 -24.77 1.94 7.98
N SER A 494 -25.13 3.15 8.42
CA SER A 494 -24.58 3.75 9.65
C SER A 494 -25.24 3.21 10.92
N MET A 495 -26.36 2.50 10.79
CA MET A 495 -27.08 1.89 11.93
C MET A 495 -26.22 0.87 12.69
N THR A 496 -26.35 0.87 14.01
CA THR A 496 -25.58 0.02 14.96
C THR A 496 -25.71 -1.49 14.68
N THR A 497 -26.76 -1.93 14.00
CA THR A 497 -26.94 -3.33 13.57
C THR A 497 -25.92 -3.76 12.50
N ILE A 498 -25.33 -2.81 11.77
CA ILE A 498 -24.38 -3.04 10.67
C ILE A 498 -22.96 -2.65 11.11
N THR A 499 -22.82 -1.50 11.79
CA THR A 499 -21.53 -0.99 12.26
C THR A 499 -21.02 -1.71 13.52
N GLY A 500 -21.90 -2.40 14.25
CA GLY A 500 -21.57 -3.10 15.49
C GLY A 500 -21.83 -2.25 16.74
N LYS A 501 -21.56 -2.81 17.93
CA LYS A 501 -21.70 -2.05 19.17
C LYS A 501 -20.67 -0.90 19.19
N PRO A 502 -21.09 0.32 19.60
CA PRO A 502 -20.17 1.45 19.78
C PRO A 502 -18.97 1.07 20.65
N GLY A 503 -17.77 1.40 20.20
CA GLY A 503 -16.53 1.21 20.97
C GLY A 503 -15.75 -0.08 20.69
N SER A 504 -16.19 -0.94 19.77
CA SER A 504 -15.30 -1.98 19.20
C SER A 504 -14.38 -1.36 18.14
N GLU A 505 -13.11 -1.78 18.05
CA GLU A 505 -12.15 -1.22 17.06
C GLU A 505 -12.69 -1.29 15.63
N ASP A 506 -13.35 -2.39 15.26
CA ASP A 506 -13.99 -2.57 13.95
C ASP A 506 -15.15 -1.59 13.69
N SER A 507 -15.88 -1.17 14.74
CA SER A 507 -17.00 -0.22 14.58
C SER A 507 -16.54 1.18 14.21
N SER A 508 -15.44 1.65 14.81
CA SER A 508 -14.85 2.95 14.51
C SER A 508 -14.33 3.00 13.08
N GLY A 509 -13.65 1.93 12.63
CA GLY A 509 -13.18 1.82 11.25
C GLY A 509 -14.31 1.83 10.21
N ARG A 510 -15.42 1.13 10.49
CA ARG A 510 -16.62 1.12 9.62
C ARG A 510 -17.30 2.49 9.55
N LEU A 511 -17.49 3.15 10.69
CA LEU A 511 -18.09 4.48 10.75
C LEU A 511 -17.23 5.51 10.01
N MET A 512 -15.91 5.46 10.19
CA MET A 512 -14.99 6.37 9.49
C MET A 512 -15.03 6.14 7.98
N TYR A 513 -14.97 4.87 7.53
CA TYR A 513 -15.09 4.55 6.11
C TYR A 513 -16.43 5.00 5.52
N HIS A 514 -17.53 4.84 6.27
CA HIS A 514 -18.84 5.32 5.85
C HIS A 514 -18.89 6.85 5.75
N LEU A 515 -18.35 7.57 6.73
CA LEU A 515 -18.31 9.03 6.75
C LEU A 515 -17.54 9.59 5.55
N HIS A 516 -16.33 9.07 5.27
CA HIS A 516 -15.57 9.45 4.07
C HIS A 516 -16.36 9.25 2.78
N ASN A 517 -17.02 8.09 2.62
CA ASN A 517 -17.80 7.84 1.41
C ASN A 517 -19.12 8.64 1.36
N THR A 518 -19.65 9.07 2.51
CA THR A 518 -20.82 9.95 2.57
C THR A 518 -20.47 11.32 2.01
N ALA A 519 -19.33 11.89 2.41
CA ALA A 519 -18.83 13.14 1.84
C ALA A 519 -18.63 13.02 0.31
N ARG A 520 -18.07 11.89 -0.14
CA ARG A 520 -17.84 11.61 -1.58
C ARG A 520 -19.13 11.52 -2.42
N LEU A 521 -20.32 11.32 -1.83
CA LEU A 521 -21.59 11.27 -2.59
C LEU A 521 -21.89 12.59 -3.33
N LEU A 522 -21.37 13.70 -2.84
CA LEU A 522 -21.57 15.01 -3.46
C LEU A 522 -20.93 15.07 -4.86
N ILE A 523 -19.73 14.51 -5.05
CA ILE A 523 -18.95 14.70 -6.29
C ILE A 523 -19.65 14.13 -7.53
N PRO A 524 -20.12 12.86 -7.56
CA PRO A 524 -20.85 12.35 -8.73
C PRO A 524 -22.12 13.16 -9.04
N SER A 525 -22.75 13.76 -8.04
CA SER A 525 -23.97 14.57 -8.20
C SER A 525 -23.67 15.93 -8.83
N VAL A 526 -22.56 16.57 -8.42
CA VAL A 526 -22.10 17.84 -8.97
C VAL A 526 -21.56 17.67 -10.39
N VAL A 527 -20.76 16.63 -10.64
CA VAL A 527 -20.25 16.29 -11.98
C VAL A 527 -21.39 16.02 -12.97
N ALA A 528 -22.49 15.42 -12.50
CA ALA A 528 -23.69 15.16 -13.31
C ALA A 528 -24.63 16.37 -13.46
N ASP A 529 -24.29 17.54 -12.89
CA ASP A 529 -25.13 18.74 -12.83
C ASP A 529 -26.57 18.47 -12.36
N ASN A 530 -26.71 17.64 -11.31
CA ASN A 530 -27.98 17.13 -10.82
C ASN A 530 -28.39 17.74 -9.47
N ALA A 531 -29.15 18.83 -9.52
CA ALA A 531 -29.58 19.59 -8.34
C ALA A 531 -30.27 18.74 -7.26
N SER A 532 -31.19 17.82 -7.62
CA SER A 532 -31.88 16.99 -6.64
C SER A 532 -30.93 16.05 -5.90
N SER A 533 -30.03 15.37 -6.62
CA SER A 533 -29.04 14.48 -5.99
C SER A 533 -28.07 15.25 -5.08
N VAL A 534 -27.67 16.45 -5.49
CA VAL A 534 -26.80 17.33 -4.68
C VAL A 534 -27.45 17.68 -3.35
N ARG A 535 -28.72 18.11 -3.35
CA ARG A 535 -29.46 18.46 -2.12
C ARG A 535 -29.55 17.28 -1.17
N TYR A 536 -29.90 16.09 -1.68
CA TYR A 536 -29.97 14.89 -0.85
C TYR A 536 -28.60 14.43 -0.33
N ALA A 537 -27.55 14.44 -1.16
CA ALA A 537 -26.20 14.08 -0.72
C ALA A 537 -25.67 15.07 0.33
N HIS A 538 -25.97 16.36 0.18
CA HIS A 538 -25.69 17.40 1.15
C HIS A 538 -26.35 17.11 2.50
N ASP A 539 -27.67 16.92 2.51
CA ASP A 539 -28.43 16.74 3.74
C ASP A 539 -28.01 15.47 4.50
N VAL A 540 -27.70 14.39 3.77
CA VAL A 540 -27.18 13.15 4.37
C VAL A 540 -25.83 13.38 5.05
N LEU A 541 -24.94 14.20 4.46
CA LEU A 541 -23.67 14.54 5.10
C LEU A 541 -23.92 15.33 6.39
N CYS A 542 -24.76 16.37 6.35
CA CYS A 542 -25.06 17.18 7.54
C CYS A 542 -25.77 16.39 8.65
N LEU A 543 -26.63 15.44 8.29
CA LEU A 543 -27.37 14.58 9.23
C LEU A 543 -26.57 13.36 9.71
N TRP A 544 -25.39 13.08 9.13
CA TRP A 544 -24.65 11.85 9.37
C TRP A 544 -24.39 11.59 10.87
N PHE A 545 -24.05 12.64 11.62
CA PHE A 545 -23.79 12.56 13.06
C PHE A 545 -25.02 12.15 13.86
N ASN A 546 -26.17 12.80 13.60
CA ASN A 546 -27.45 12.49 14.22
C ASN A 546 -27.91 11.06 13.88
N GLN A 547 -27.79 10.66 12.62
CA GLN A 547 -28.18 9.32 12.13
C GLN A 547 -27.36 8.20 12.75
N SER A 548 -26.08 8.47 13.03
CA SER A 548 -25.19 7.54 13.73
C SER A 548 -25.52 7.40 15.22
N ARG A 549 -26.48 8.18 15.74
CA ARG A 549 -27.00 8.17 17.12
C ARG A 549 -25.93 8.40 18.19
N PHE A 550 -24.99 9.30 17.92
CA PHE A 550 -24.03 9.71 18.93
C PHE A 550 -24.71 10.51 20.05
N THR A 551 -24.37 10.18 21.29
CA THR A 551 -24.79 10.97 22.45
C THR A 551 -23.91 12.20 22.57
N ARG A 552 -24.51 13.34 22.94
CA ARG A 552 -23.77 14.57 23.20
C ARG A 552 -23.24 14.59 24.64
N TYR A 553 -22.00 15.03 24.82
CA TYR A 553 -21.26 14.97 26.09
C TYR A 553 -20.74 16.35 26.49
N TRP A 554 -21.64 17.18 27.01
CA TRP A 554 -21.37 18.60 27.30
C TRP A 554 -20.26 18.84 28.32
N GLU A 555 -20.15 17.98 29.34
CA GLU A 555 -19.11 18.13 30.38
C GLU A 555 -17.72 17.90 29.79
N GLU A 556 -17.56 16.81 29.05
CA GLU A 556 -16.31 16.46 28.37
C GLU A 556 -15.99 17.47 27.26
N GLU A 557 -16.99 17.89 26.47
CA GLU A 557 -16.87 18.94 25.44
C GLU A 557 -16.21 20.22 26.00
N TYR A 558 -16.59 20.63 27.22
CA TYR A 558 -16.06 21.83 27.87
C TYR A 558 -14.77 21.60 28.67
N ARG A 559 -14.61 20.43 29.30
CA ARG A 559 -13.47 20.15 30.19
C ARG A 559 -12.21 19.75 29.47
N TRP A 560 -12.29 19.16 28.29
CA TRP A 560 -11.13 18.75 27.49
C TRP A 560 -10.79 19.81 26.44
N HIS A 561 -9.63 19.68 25.78
CA HIS A 561 -9.34 20.32 24.49
C HIS A 561 -10.11 19.64 23.34
N SER A 562 -11.43 19.47 23.52
CA SER A 562 -12.33 18.68 22.67
C SER A 562 -12.31 19.09 21.21
N PHE A 563 -12.11 20.38 20.94
CA PHE A 563 -12.02 20.87 19.56
C PHE A 563 -10.87 20.21 18.80
N PHE A 564 -9.74 19.92 19.45
CA PHE A 564 -8.54 19.35 18.83
C PHE A 564 -8.55 17.82 18.74
N LEU A 565 -9.61 17.14 19.21
CA LEU A 565 -9.73 15.70 19.05
C LEU A 565 -9.97 15.32 17.58
N THR A 566 -8.95 14.78 16.93
CA THR A 566 -9.00 14.26 15.55
C THR A 566 -9.10 12.72 15.53
N PRO A 567 -9.41 12.13 14.37
CA PRO A 567 -9.36 10.67 14.18
C PRO A 567 -8.02 9.99 14.50
N ASP A 568 -6.90 10.72 14.55
CA ASP A 568 -5.59 10.19 14.92
C ASP A 568 -5.62 9.45 16.27
N TYR A 569 -6.42 9.97 17.20
CA TYR A 569 -6.57 9.46 18.56
C TYR A 569 -7.35 8.14 18.64
N LEU A 570 -8.06 7.73 17.58
CA LEU A 570 -8.76 6.43 17.55
C LEU A 570 -7.79 5.24 17.59
N SER A 571 -6.55 5.44 17.13
CA SER A 571 -5.50 4.41 17.09
C SER A 571 -4.64 4.39 18.36
N GLN A 572 -4.75 5.42 19.20
CA GLN A 572 -3.93 5.57 20.41
C GLN A 572 -4.49 4.76 21.58
N LYS A 573 -3.59 4.29 22.44
CA LYS A 573 -3.98 3.62 23.68
C LYS A 573 -4.44 4.65 24.71
N GLU A 574 -5.36 4.24 25.58
CA GLU A 574 -5.91 5.10 26.64
C GLU A 574 -4.87 5.60 27.65
N THR A 575 -3.70 4.94 27.71
CA THR A 575 -2.56 5.31 28.57
C THR A 575 -1.51 6.17 27.87
N ASP A 576 -1.77 6.60 26.63
CA ASP A 576 -0.83 7.43 25.89
C ASP A 576 -0.72 8.83 26.53
N PRO A 577 0.49 9.35 26.81
CA PRO A 577 0.68 10.68 27.41
C PRO A 577 0.01 11.83 26.65
N GLN A 578 -0.28 11.67 25.35
CA GLN A 578 -1.00 12.68 24.58
C GLN A 578 -2.44 12.90 25.07
N TRP A 579 -3.07 11.88 25.66
CA TRP A 579 -4.39 12.03 26.27
C TRP A 579 -4.35 12.97 27.48
N ASP A 580 -3.28 12.95 28.29
CA ASP A 580 -3.19 13.81 29.48
C ASP A 580 -3.26 15.30 29.12
N MET A 581 -2.60 15.69 28.02
CA MET A 581 -2.66 17.05 27.47
C MET A 581 -4.08 17.42 27.07
N LEU A 582 -4.76 16.56 26.30
CA LEU A 582 -6.12 16.80 25.82
C LEU A 582 -7.17 16.83 26.93
N LEU A 583 -7.07 15.94 27.91
CA LEU A 583 -8.06 15.78 28.98
C LEU A 583 -7.95 16.87 30.05
N ARG A 584 -6.86 17.64 30.08
CA ARG A 584 -6.57 18.69 31.08
C ARG A 584 -6.72 18.18 32.52
N GLY A 585 -6.19 16.99 32.79
CA GLY A 585 -6.29 16.33 34.10
C GLY A 585 -7.67 15.71 34.43
N SER A 586 -8.60 15.71 33.48
CA SER A 586 -9.89 15.01 33.62
C SER A 586 -9.74 13.51 33.32
N LEU A 587 -10.72 12.70 33.77
CA LEU A 587 -10.76 11.27 33.46
C LEU A 587 -11.12 11.03 31.99
N TYR A 588 -10.46 10.06 31.36
CA TYR A 588 -10.78 9.59 30.02
C TYR A 588 -12.16 8.91 29.98
N LYS A 589 -12.95 9.22 28.95
CA LYS A 589 -14.25 8.58 28.69
C LYS A 589 -14.40 8.25 27.21
N LYS A 590 -14.36 6.95 26.91
CA LYS A 590 -14.36 6.42 25.55
C LYS A 590 -15.53 6.89 24.68
N ASP A 591 -16.77 6.83 25.19
CA ASP A 591 -17.94 7.22 24.40
C ASP A 591 -17.97 8.73 24.07
N ALA A 592 -17.45 9.56 24.99
CA ALA A 592 -17.33 11.01 24.76
C ALA A 592 -16.23 11.30 23.74
N ALA A 593 -15.06 10.64 23.85
CA ALA A 593 -13.98 10.77 22.88
C ALA A 593 -14.46 10.38 21.47
N LEU A 594 -15.14 9.24 21.32
CA LEU A 594 -15.69 8.81 20.02
C LEU A 594 -16.68 9.83 19.45
N SER A 595 -17.66 10.27 20.24
CA SER A 595 -18.66 11.25 19.82
C SER A 595 -18.01 12.57 19.34
N ILE A 596 -17.07 13.11 20.12
CA ILE A 596 -16.39 14.37 19.79
C ILE A 596 -15.52 14.21 18.53
N ILE A 597 -14.74 13.12 18.43
CA ILE A 597 -13.89 12.85 17.26
C ILE A 597 -14.71 12.80 15.98
N PHE A 598 -15.85 12.09 15.98
CA PHE A 598 -16.69 11.97 14.79
C PHE A 598 -17.40 13.29 14.44
N SER A 599 -17.79 14.09 15.43
CA SER A 599 -18.33 15.44 15.22
C SER A 599 -17.30 16.37 14.56
N ASN A 600 -16.06 16.33 15.04
CA ASN A 600 -14.95 17.09 14.47
C ASN A 600 -14.59 16.60 13.05
N ALA A 601 -14.51 15.30 12.84
CA ALA A 601 -14.22 14.71 11.53
C ALA A 601 -15.29 15.06 10.48
N LEU A 602 -16.58 15.08 10.87
CA LEU A 602 -17.65 15.52 9.98
C LEU A 602 -17.50 17.01 9.62
N SER A 603 -17.15 17.85 10.60
CA SER A 603 -16.88 19.27 10.34
C SER A 603 -15.71 19.45 9.39
N ASP A 604 -14.60 18.73 9.59
CA ASP A 604 -13.43 18.73 8.71
C ASP A 604 -13.79 18.32 7.28
N LEU A 605 -14.61 17.28 7.12
CA LEU A 605 -15.07 16.83 5.81
C LEU A 605 -16.03 17.84 5.15
N ARG A 606 -16.90 18.53 5.89
CA ARG A 606 -17.73 19.61 5.33
C ARG A 606 -16.86 20.74 4.77
N LEU A 607 -15.82 21.15 5.50
CA LEU A 607 -14.86 22.14 5.02
C LEU A 607 -14.06 21.62 3.82
N LEU A 608 -13.61 20.36 3.86
CA LEU A 608 -12.94 19.69 2.74
C LEU A 608 -13.80 19.74 1.48
N MET A 609 -15.08 19.35 1.58
CA MET A 609 -16.01 19.36 0.46
C MET A 609 -16.23 20.79 -0.07
N ALA A 610 -16.42 21.77 0.81
CA ALA A 610 -16.57 23.16 0.39
C ALA A 610 -15.33 23.68 -0.35
N GLY A 611 -14.12 23.44 0.19
CA GLY A 611 -12.88 23.85 -0.45
C GLY A 611 -12.60 23.13 -1.77
N TYR A 612 -12.90 21.83 -1.83
CA TYR A 612 -12.75 21.03 -3.06
C TYR A 612 -13.69 21.54 -4.17
N LEU A 613 -14.95 21.86 -3.85
CA LEU A 613 -15.88 22.44 -4.83
C LEU A 613 -15.35 23.75 -5.41
N ILE A 614 -14.82 24.62 -4.56
CA ILE A 614 -14.24 25.91 -4.97
C ILE A 614 -13.00 25.74 -5.86
N ALA A 615 -12.15 24.76 -5.54
CA ALA A 615 -10.89 24.56 -6.25
C ALA A 615 -11.07 23.90 -7.62
N HIS A 616 -12.08 23.02 -7.79
CA HIS A 616 -12.15 22.11 -8.94
C HIS A 616 -13.37 22.28 -9.84
N PHE A 617 -14.38 23.07 -9.46
CA PHE A 617 -15.59 23.23 -10.27
C PHE A 617 -15.83 24.68 -10.68
N GLU A 618 -16.17 24.85 -11.96
CA GLU A 618 -16.72 26.09 -12.49
C GLU A 618 -18.25 26.11 -12.31
N PRO A 619 -18.90 27.30 -12.35
CA PRO A 619 -20.35 27.44 -12.27
C PRO A 619 -21.08 26.48 -13.21
N GLN A 620 -22.06 25.75 -12.66
CA GLN A 620 -22.85 24.76 -13.39
C GLN A 620 -24.15 25.38 -13.93
N LYS A 621 -24.85 24.66 -14.80
CA LYS A 621 -26.09 25.16 -15.42
C LYS A 621 -27.30 25.04 -14.50
N ASN A 622 -27.43 23.91 -13.78
CA ASN A 622 -28.61 23.62 -12.96
C ASN A 622 -28.33 23.72 -11.45
N ILE A 623 -27.07 23.66 -11.02
CA ILE A 623 -26.67 23.80 -9.61
C ILE A 623 -26.05 25.17 -9.36
N ASP A 624 -26.53 25.86 -8.33
CA ASP A 624 -25.80 26.99 -7.74
C ASP A 624 -24.73 26.47 -6.77
N LEU A 625 -23.47 26.48 -7.21
CA LEU A 625 -22.35 26.03 -6.40
C LEU A 625 -22.07 26.95 -5.20
N ALA A 626 -22.34 28.24 -5.31
CA ALA A 626 -22.15 29.17 -4.20
C ALA A 626 -23.17 28.89 -3.09
N ASP A 627 -24.43 28.61 -3.48
CA ASP A 627 -25.49 28.20 -2.57
C ASP A 627 -25.16 26.88 -1.87
N LEU A 628 -24.69 25.87 -2.61
CA LEU A 628 -24.24 24.60 -2.05
C LEU A 628 -23.10 24.77 -1.04
N VAL A 629 -22.10 25.58 -1.37
CA VAL A 629 -20.99 25.88 -0.47
C VAL A 629 -21.50 26.59 0.80
N ASN A 630 -22.46 27.51 0.67
CA ASN A 630 -23.05 28.19 1.82
C ASN A 630 -23.80 27.22 2.76
N HIS A 631 -24.61 26.31 2.22
CA HIS A 631 -25.30 25.29 3.02
C HIS A 631 -24.30 24.36 3.72
N LEU A 632 -23.23 23.95 3.01
CA LEU A 632 -22.16 23.12 3.58
C LEU A 632 -21.46 23.80 4.75
N ILE A 633 -21.18 25.10 4.70
CA ILE A 633 -20.50 25.81 5.79
C ILE A 633 -21.47 26.18 6.93
N MET A 634 -22.73 26.48 6.61
CA MET A 634 -23.74 26.82 7.62
C MET A 634 -24.36 25.62 8.33
N SER A 635 -24.18 24.41 7.77
CA SER A 635 -24.84 23.19 8.30
C SER A 635 -26.36 23.30 8.20
N GLU A 636 -26.86 23.86 7.09
CA GLU A 636 -28.29 24.12 6.89
C GLU A 636 -28.85 23.11 5.89
N LEU A 637 -29.95 22.43 6.24
CA LEU A 637 -30.57 21.42 5.38
C LEU A 637 -31.36 22.08 4.25
N TYR A 638 -31.40 21.45 3.09
CA TYR A 638 -32.27 21.88 1.99
C TYR A 638 -33.73 21.48 2.20
N GLU A 639 -33.96 20.32 2.81
CA GLU A 639 -35.29 19.81 3.09
C GLU A 639 -35.66 20.09 4.56
N ASP A 640 -36.65 20.96 4.77
CA ASP A 640 -37.20 21.29 6.09
C ASP A 640 -37.78 20.03 6.78
N ARG A 641 -37.45 19.85 8.06
CA ARG A 641 -37.96 18.75 8.89
C ARG A 641 -38.49 19.26 10.23
N ASP A 642 -39.54 18.61 10.72
CA ASP A 642 -40.20 18.94 12.00
C ASP A 642 -39.40 18.53 13.26
N THR A 643 -38.17 18.03 13.11
CA THR A 643 -37.37 17.43 14.20
C THR A 643 -36.21 18.31 14.68
N HIS A 644 -35.91 18.24 15.98
CA HIS A 644 -34.71 18.86 16.58
C HIS A 644 -33.47 18.02 16.24
N ASP A 645 -33.01 18.07 14.98
CA ASP A 645 -31.85 17.31 14.53
C ASP A 645 -30.54 17.87 15.10
N THR A 646 -29.64 16.98 15.54
CA THR A 646 -28.32 17.36 16.08
C THR A 646 -27.31 17.57 14.96
N LEU A 647 -27.26 18.81 14.46
CA LEU A 647 -26.31 19.21 13.43
C LEU A 647 -24.96 19.63 14.04
N THR A 648 -23.88 19.38 13.29
CA THR A 648 -22.56 19.92 13.64
C THR A 648 -22.55 21.46 13.50
N PRO A 649 -21.71 22.18 14.27
CA PRO A 649 -21.71 23.64 14.26
C PRO A 649 -21.49 24.27 12.87
N ALA A 650 -22.05 25.46 12.68
CA ALA A 650 -21.85 26.30 11.50
C ALA A 650 -20.49 27.04 11.57
N PHE A 651 -19.87 27.30 10.42
CA PHE A 651 -18.72 28.20 10.30
C PHE A 651 -19.23 29.62 10.07
N ARG A 652 -19.14 30.48 11.10
CA ARG A 652 -19.79 31.80 11.10
C ARG A 652 -18.84 32.95 10.83
N CYS A 653 -17.55 32.73 11.05
CA CYS A 653 -16.50 33.74 11.00
C CYS A 653 -15.19 33.13 10.49
N SER A 654 -14.23 33.98 10.13
CA SER A 654 -12.97 33.50 9.55
C SER A 654 -12.14 32.67 10.53
N VAL A 655 -12.23 32.99 11.83
CA VAL A 655 -11.55 32.26 12.90
C VAL A 655 -12.00 30.81 13.04
N ASP A 656 -13.24 30.47 12.65
CA ASP A 656 -13.69 29.07 12.66
C ASP A 656 -12.89 28.22 11.65
N ILE A 657 -12.62 28.79 10.47
CA ILE A 657 -11.83 28.14 9.41
C ILE A 657 -10.36 28.07 9.81
N ILE A 658 -9.80 29.17 10.36
CA ILE A 658 -8.43 29.19 10.87
C ILE A 658 -8.24 28.11 11.92
N ASP A 659 -9.13 28.05 12.93
CA ASP A 659 -9.05 27.06 14.00
C ASP A 659 -9.13 25.62 13.48
N MET A 660 -9.94 25.35 12.45
CA MET A 660 -9.98 24.03 11.82
C MET A 660 -8.67 23.65 11.13
N ILE A 661 -8.01 24.59 10.45
CA ILE A 661 -6.67 24.36 9.89
C ILE A 661 -5.70 24.01 11.02
N LEU A 662 -5.73 24.74 12.14
CA LEU A 662 -4.92 24.43 13.32
C LEU A 662 -5.21 23.04 13.89
N ARG A 663 -6.48 22.64 13.94
CA ARG A 663 -6.90 21.29 14.36
C ARG A 663 -6.35 20.22 13.45
N ILE A 664 -6.39 20.39 12.13
CA ILE A 664 -5.87 19.37 11.23
C ILE A 664 -4.33 19.31 11.32
N GLU A 665 -3.68 20.46 11.55
CA GLU A 665 -2.23 20.57 11.55
C GLU A 665 -1.54 20.26 12.87
N HIS A 666 -2.22 20.27 14.03
CA HIS A 666 -1.52 20.09 15.31
C HIS A 666 -0.81 18.73 15.46
N CYS A 667 -1.44 17.65 14.97
CA CYS A 667 -0.95 16.27 14.99
C CYS A 667 -0.47 15.75 13.63
N ASN A 668 -0.30 16.62 12.63
CA ASN A 668 0.16 16.19 11.31
C ASN A 668 1.63 15.72 11.38
N LEU A 669 1.83 14.39 11.38
CA LEU A 669 3.15 13.74 11.39
C LEU A 669 3.65 13.38 9.97
N HIS A 670 2.90 13.72 8.91
CA HIS A 670 3.14 13.29 7.53
C HIS A 670 3.34 11.77 7.38
N THR A 671 2.71 10.99 8.25
CA THR A 671 2.64 9.53 8.14
C THR A 671 1.37 9.12 7.40
N ASN A 672 1.41 7.98 6.71
CA ASN A 672 0.27 7.41 5.97
C ASN A 672 -0.96 7.08 6.84
N THR A 673 -0.84 7.18 8.17
CA THR A 673 -1.91 6.88 9.12
C THR A 673 -2.51 8.13 9.77
N SER A 674 -2.03 9.33 9.41
CA SER A 674 -2.52 10.57 9.99
C SER A 674 -3.88 10.99 9.42
N TRP A 675 -4.65 11.77 10.18
CA TRP A 675 -5.93 12.32 9.73
C TRP A 675 -5.77 13.18 8.47
N TYR A 676 -4.68 13.94 8.40
CA TYR A 676 -4.28 14.68 7.19
C TYR A 676 -4.18 13.76 5.96
N SER A 677 -3.55 12.59 6.12
CA SER A 677 -3.44 11.58 5.07
C SER A 677 -4.81 11.02 4.67
N GLY A 678 -5.71 10.78 5.63
CA GLY A 678 -7.07 10.30 5.35
C GLY A 678 -7.94 11.32 4.60
N LEU A 679 -7.79 12.62 4.92
CA LEU A 679 -8.40 13.71 4.16
C LEU A 679 -7.82 13.79 2.74
N SER A 680 -6.51 13.63 2.60
CA SER A 680 -5.83 13.62 1.29
C SER A 680 -6.23 12.42 0.42
N GLU A 681 -6.36 11.22 0.99
CA GLU A 681 -6.92 10.04 0.28
C GLU A 681 -8.35 10.31 -0.20
N THR A 682 -9.12 11.10 0.55
CA THR A 682 -10.46 11.50 0.12
C THR A 682 -10.43 12.39 -1.11
N ILE A 683 -9.48 13.33 -1.20
CA ILE A 683 -9.26 14.16 -2.39
C ILE A 683 -8.87 13.29 -3.58
N GLU A 684 -7.90 12.38 -3.42
CA GLU A 684 -7.45 11.48 -4.48
C GLU A 684 -8.63 10.66 -5.07
N VAL A 685 -9.48 10.11 -4.20
CA VAL A 685 -10.66 9.38 -4.65
C VAL A 685 -11.68 10.31 -5.34
N MET A 686 -11.89 11.52 -4.83
CA MET A 686 -12.79 12.51 -5.47
C MET A 686 -12.30 12.90 -6.87
N ASN A 687 -10.99 13.09 -7.04
CA ASN A 687 -10.38 13.39 -8.33
C ASN A 687 -10.68 12.29 -9.36
N SER A 688 -10.64 11.01 -8.97
CA SER A 688 -10.97 9.89 -9.88
C SER A 688 -12.40 9.91 -10.44
N TYR A 689 -13.33 10.61 -9.77
CA TYR A 689 -14.71 10.80 -10.25
C TYR A 689 -14.94 12.14 -10.96
N ASN A 690 -14.01 13.09 -10.80
CA ASN A 690 -14.02 14.39 -11.48
C ASN A 690 -13.25 14.35 -12.81
N GLU A 691 -12.30 13.43 -12.96
CA GLU A 691 -11.44 13.33 -14.13
C GLU A 691 -12.22 13.03 -15.42
N ARG A 692 -11.84 13.72 -16.50
CA ARG A 692 -12.39 13.50 -17.85
C ARG A 692 -12.08 12.06 -18.30
N PRO A 693 -12.98 11.44 -19.09
CA PRO A 693 -12.80 10.06 -19.53
C PRO A 693 -11.44 9.87 -20.22
N TYR A 694 -10.63 8.97 -19.67
CA TYR A 694 -9.33 8.61 -20.22
C TYR A 694 -9.46 7.87 -21.55
N ILE A 695 -8.57 8.17 -22.49
CA ILE A 695 -8.41 7.40 -23.72
C ILE A 695 -7.50 6.21 -23.40
N PRO A 696 -7.96 4.97 -23.56
CA PRO A 696 -7.14 3.78 -23.30
C PRO A 696 -5.83 3.82 -24.09
N GLY A 697 -4.72 3.44 -23.43
CA GLY A 697 -3.38 3.38 -24.04
C GLY A 697 -2.54 4.66 -23.92
N ARG A 698 -3.03 5.70 -23.23
CA ARG A 698 -2.24 6.91 -22.91
C ARG A 698 -1.84 6.93 -21.42
N MET A 699 -0.63 7.40 -21.13
CA MET A 699 -0.21 7.73 -19.76
C MET A 699 -0.62 9.17 -19.46
N TYR A 700 -1.36 9.36 -18.38
CA TYR A 700 -1.75 10.66 -17.87
C TYR A 700 -0.99 10.89 -16.57
N THR A 701 -0.13 11.90 -16.54
CA THR A 701 0.54 12.35 -15.32
C THR A 701 -0.33 13.44 -14.69
N GLY A 702 -1.17 13.07 -13.73
CA GLY A 702 -1.88 14.02 -12.88
C GLY A 702 -0.92 14.70 -11.88
N VAL A 703 -1.30 15.87 -11.39
CA VAL A 703 -0.64 16.48 -10.22
C VAL A 703 -1.15 15.77 -8.99
N TYR A 704 -0.26 15.26 -8.14
CA TYR A 704 -0.66 14.72 -6.84
C TYR A 704 -1.15 15.88 -5.97
N GLU A 705 -2.44 15.88 -5.67
CA GLU A 705 -3.09 16.88 -4.82
C GLU A 705 -3.31 16.31 -3.41
N ASP A 706 -2.90 17.06 -2.41
CA ASP A 706 -3.12 16.76 -0.99
C ASP A 706 -4.04 17.81 -0.36
N LEU A 707 -4.32 17.69 0.94
CA LEU A 707 -5.12 18.70 1.64
C LEU A 707 -4.52 20.11 1.55
N GLY A 708 -3.18 20.22 1.52
CA GLY A 708 -2.47 21.50 1.43
C GLY A 708 -2.77 22.25 0.13
N SER A 709 -3.08 21.53 -0.95
CA SER A 709 -3.53 22.14 -2.22
C SER A 709 -4.84 22.93 -2.06
N LEU A 710 -5.72 22.53 -1.14
CA LEU A 710 -7.02 23.18 -0.90
C LEU A 710 -6.95 24.38 0.07
N TYR A 711 -5.79 24.65 0.69
CA TYR A 711 -5.64 25.81 1.58
C TYR A 711 -5.89 27.14 0.88
N GLY A 712 -5.67 27.19 -0.44
CA GLY A 712 -6.10 28.30 -1.30
C GLY A 712 -7.59 28.57 -1.17
N ALA A 713 -8.41 27.53 -1.33
CA ALA A 713 -9.86 27.60 -1.24
C ALA A 713 -10.36 27.82 0.19
N PHE A 714 -9.71 27.24 1.21
CA PHE A 714 -10.03 27.50 2.61
C PHE A 714 -9.80 28.97 2.99
N ALA A 715 -8.73 29.60 2.49
CA ALA A 715 -8.50 31.03 2.66
C ALA A 715 -9.63 31.85 2.03
N LEU A 716 -10.11 31.48 0.83
CA LEU A 716 -11.25 32.16 0.20
C LEU A 716 -12.52 32.05 1.05
N LEU A 717 -12.83 30.86 1.59
CA LEU A 717 -13.96 30.69 2.51
C LEU A 717 -13.81 31.54 3.78
N ALA A 718 -12.61 31.60 4.35
CA ALA A 718 -12.33 32.40 5.53
C ALA A 718 -12.49 33.91 5.22
N ILE A 719 -12.01 34.38 4.06
CA ILE A 719 -12.21 35.76 3.58
C ILE A 719 -13.70 36.05 3.41
N LYS A 720 -14.49 35.14 2.83
CA LYS A 720 -15.95 35.32 2.72
C LYS A 720 -16.61 35.59 4.08
N LEU A 721 -16.13 34.91 5.12
CA LEU A 721 -16.67 34.98 6.48
C LEU A 721 -15.99 36.02 7.37
N ALA A 722 -14.99 36.75 6.88
CA ALA A 722 -14.19 37.66 7.68
C ALA A 722 -14.99 38.87 8.15
N ARG A 723 -14.87 39.19 9.44
CA ARG A 723 -15.52 40.35 10.06
C ARG A 723 -14.47 41.28 10.67
N PRO A 724 -14.77 42.57 10.80
CA PRO A 724 -13.86 43.50 11.48
C PRO A 724 -13.68 43.11 12.96
N ALA A 725 -12.49 43.36 13.49
CA ALA A 725 -12.13 43.20 14.89
C ALA A 725 -12.19 41.76 15.46
N GLU A 726 -12.10 40.74 14.62
CA GLU A 726 -11.93 39.35 15.07
C GLU A 726 -10.63 39.16 15.88
N GLN A 727 -10.64 38.19 16.81
CA GLN A 727 -9.56 37.92 17.76
C GLN A 727 -9.24 36.42 17.80
N VAL A 728 -8.03 36.07 18.26
CA VAL A 728 -7.64 34.68 18.50
C VAL A 728 -8.59 34.04 19.51
N THR A 729 -9.15 32.88 19.16
CA THR A 729 -10.16 32.24 19.99
C THR A 729 -9.59 31.75 21.33
N GLN A 730 -10.45 31.72 22.36
CA GLN A 730 -10.06 31.24 23.69
C GLN A 730 -9.57 29.78 23.66
N ARG A 731 -10.20 28.92 22.85
CA ARG A 731 -9.79 27.51 22.70
C ARG A 731 -8.36 27.35 22.20
N VAL A 732 -7.89 28.22 21.32
CA VAL A 732 -6.50 28.21 20.82
C VAL A 732 -5.53 28.74 21.87
N ASN A 733 -5.89 29.83 22.54
CA ASN A 733 -5.07 30.36 23.65
C ASN A 733 -4.91 29.33 24.78
N GLU A 734 -5.99 28.64 25.15
CA GLU A 734 -5.95 27.56 26.14
C GLU A 734 -5.12 26.36 25.66
N ALA A 735 -5.24 25.95 24.40
CA ALA A 735 -4.46 24.84 23.84
C ALA A 735 -2.95 25.17 23.76
N LEU A 736 -2.58 26.41 23.44
CA LEU A 736 -1.20 26.87 23.50
C LEU A 736 -0.66 26.89 24.93
N ALA A 737 -1.45 27.38 25.89
CA ALA A 737 -1.08 27.36 27.31
C ALA A 737 -0.97 25.94 27.88
N GLY A 738 -1.81 25.02 27.40
CA GLY A 738 -1.79 23.60 27.75
C GLY A 738 -0.67 22.78 27.09
N GLY A 739 0.15 23.40 26.23
CA GLY A 739 1.26 22.72 25.57
C GLY A 739 0.85 21.75 24.45
N LEU A 740 -0.36 21.87 23.90
CA LEU A 740 -0.87 20.96 22.88
C LEU A 740 -0.06 21.05 21.56
N PHE A 741 0.45 22.24 21.23
CA PHE A 741 1.27 22.45 20.05
C PHE A 741 2.74 22.28 20.40
N SER A 742 3.42 21.34 19.74
CA SER A 742 4.88 21.21 19.82
C SER A 742 5.59 22.41 19.19
N TYR A 743 6.87 22.61 19.51
CA TYR A 743 7.71 23.65 18.87
C TYR A 743 7.64 23.57 17.34
N PHE A 744 7.80 22.38 16.76
CA PHE A 744 7.73 22.16 15.32
C PHE A 744 6.34 22.42 14.75
N SER A 745 5.27 22.03 15.48
CA SER A 745 3.89 22.33 15.09
C SER A 745 3.66 23.85 15.06
N LYS A 746 4.14 24.60 16.06
CA LYS A 746 4.06 26.08 16.11
C LYS A 746 4.77 26.71 14.92
N HIS A 747 6.00 26.27 14.62
CA HIS A 747 6.76 26.77 13.47
C HIS A 747 6.03 26.50 12.14
N ARG A 748 5.53 25.28 11.94
CA ARG A 748 4.77 24.92 10.73
C ARG A 748 3.49 25.74 10.60
N ILE A 749 2.73 25.88 11.69
CA ILE A 749 1.49 26.67 11.72
C ILE A 749 1.76 28.11 11.31
N ILE A 750 2.80 28.76 11.84
CA ILE A 750 3.17 30.13 11.45
C ILE A 750 3.38 30.22 9.94
N SER A 751 4.17 29.30 9.36
CA SER A 751 4.40 29.26 7.90
C SER A 751 3.13 29.01 7.09
N ILE A 752 2.21 28.16 7.59
CA ILE A 752 0.92 27.92 6.94
C ILE A 752 0.07 29.19 6.97
N LEU A 753 -0.08 29.84 8.12
CA LEU A 753 -0.87 31.06 8.28
C LEU A 753 -0.32 32.20 7.40
N GLU A 754 1.00 32.34 7.30
CA GLU A 754 1.63 33.29 6.38
C GLU A 754 1.27 33.01 4.91
N ARG A 755 1.25 31.74 4.50
CA ARG A 755 0.85 31.33 3.15
C ARG A 755 -0.64 31.52 2.85
N LEU A 756 -1.49 31.65 3.87
CA LEU A 756 -2.93 31.92 3.69
C LEU A 756 -3.20 33.40 3.35
N LYS A 757 -2.29 34.31 3.69
CA LYS A 757 -2.46 35.75 3.40
C LYS A 757 -2.67 36.00 1.91
N ARG A 758 -3.49 36.99 1.60
CA ARG A 758 -3.80 37.42 0.22
C ARG A 758 -3.53 38.90 0.05
N ASP A 759 -3.18 39.30 -1.17
CA ASP A 759 -2.98 40.69 -1.51
C ASP A 759 -4.32 41.30 -1.96
N PRO A 760 -4.84 42.33 -1.27
CA PRO A 760 -6.11 42.97 -1.63
C PRO A 760 -6.05 43.72 -2.97
N SER A 761 -4.85 43.98 -3.51
CA SER A 761 -4.68 44.62 -4.82
C SER A 761 -4.83 43.67 -6.00
N VAL A 762 -4.82 42.36 -5.76
CA VAL A 762 -5.02 41.34 -6.79
C VAL A 762 -6.53 41.11 -6.98
N PRO A 763 -7.07 41.28 -8.21
CA PRO A 763 -8.50 41.09 -8.46
C PRO A 763 -8.92 39.62 -8.28
N TYR A 764 -10.13 39.43 -7.76
CA TYR A 764 -10.72 38.11 -7.53
C TYR A 764 -11.53 37.65 -8.75
N GLU A 765 -11.15 36.53 -9.35
CA GLU A 765 -11.80 35.95 -10.55
C GLU A 765 -12.66 34.70 -10.24
N GLY A 766 -13.26 34.60 -9.05
CA GLY A 766 -14.08 33.45 -8.66
C GLY A 766 -15.56 33.76 -8.44
N TYR A 767 -16.34 32.73 -8.07
CA TYR A 767 -17.80 32.80 -7.98
C TYR A 767 -18.35 32.85 -6.54
N ILE A 768 -17.49 32.80 -5.52
CA ILE A 768 -17.92 32.65 -4.11
C ILE A 768 -18.16 33.98 -3.39
N ILE A 769 -17.46 35.03 -3.82
CA ILE A 769 -17.41 36.35 -3.17
C ILE A 769 -17.56 37.42 -4.26
N SER A 770 -18.23 38.54 -3.98
CA SER A 770 -18.19 39.68 -4.89
C SER A 770 -16.81 40.34 -4.85
N GLU A 771 -16.37 40.95 -5.96
CA GLU A 771 -15.07 41.65 -6.01
C GLU A 771 -14.98 42.76 -4.95
N ALA A 772 -16.08 43.48 -4.72
CA ALA A 772 -16.15 44.56 -3.73
C ALA A 772 -15.99 44.06 -2.29
N ASP A 773 -16.66 42.94 -1.95
CA ASP A 773 -16.55 42.34 -0.62
C ASP A 773 -15.17 41.70 -0.42
N TYR A 774 -14.59 41.13 -1.47
CA TYR A 774 -13.28 40.50 -1.42
C TYR A 774 -12.18 41.48 -0.97
N VAL A 775 -12.07 42.63 -1.63
CA VAL A 775 -11.04 43.63 -1.31
C VAL A 775 -11.11 44.07 0.15
N THR A 776 -12.32 44.27 0.66
CA THR A 776 -12.55 44.69 2.05
C THR A 776 -12.23 43.55 3.02
N ASN A 777 -12.74 42.36 2.76
CA ASN A 777 -12.62 41.23 3.68
C ASN A 777 -11.20 40.65 3.76
N VAL A 778 -10.39 40.76 2.69
CA VAL A 778 -8.98 40.37 2.72
C VAL A 778 -8.21 41.15 3.79
N VAL A 779 -8.52 42.44 3.97
CA VAL A 779 -7.88 43.27 5.01
C VAL A 779 -8.24 42.74 6.40
N PHE A 780 -9.52 42.44 6.65
CA PHE A 780 -9.97 41.87 7.94
C PHE A 780 -9.37 40.50 8.20
N PHE A 781 -9.30 39.65 7.18
CA PHE A 781 -8.72 38.31 7.27
C PHE A 781 -7.22 38.35 7.56
N ASN A 782 -6.46 39.21 6.87
CA ASN A 782 -5.03 39.36 7.11
C ASN A 782 -4.74 39.90 8.53
N ASP A 783 -5.55 40.85 9.03
CA ASP A 783 -5.43 41.38 10.41
C ASP A 783 -5.60 40.27 11.46
N VAL A 784 -6.59 39.39 11.30
CA VAL A 784 -6.77 38.28 12.26
C VAL A 784 -5.67 37.22 12.11
N LEU A 785 -5.20 36.92 10.90
CA LEU A 785 -4.04 36.03 10.71
C LEU A 785 -2.79 36.56 11.42
N ASP A 786 -2.53 37.87 11.36
CA ASP A 786 -1.42 38.50 12.07
C ASP A 786 -1.53 38.31 13.59
N LYS A 787 -2.73 38.42 14.15
CA LYS A 787 -2.96 38.14 15.58
C LYS A 787 -2.67 36.69 15.95
N TYR A 788 -3.06 35.71 15.10
CA TYR A 788 -2.72 34.31 15.33
C TYR A 788 -1.21 34.08 15.23
N ILE A 789 -0.56 34.60 14.18
CA ILE A 789 0.90 34.51 13.99
C ILE A 789 1.64 35.10 15.19
N ASP A 790 1.19 36.25 15.71
CA ASP A 790 1.76 36.88 16.89
C ASP A 790 1.67 35.99 18.14
N VAL A 791 0.48 35.42 18.42
CA VAL A 791 0.28 34.57 19.60
C VAL A 791 1.11 33.28 19.51
N PHE A 792 1.15 32.64 18.34
CA PHE A 792 1.99 31.47 18.10
C PHE A 792 3.48 31.81 18.18
N SER A 793 3.90 32.96 17.65
CA SER A 793 5.29 33.43 17.70
C SER A 793 5.73 33.70 19.14
N ARG A 794 4.90 34.36 19.96
CA ARG A 794 5.16 34.56 21.39
C ARG A 794 5.25 33.25 22.15
N SER A 795 4.35 32.30 21.88
CA SER A 795 4.41 30.97 22.49
C SER A 795 5.67 30.20 22.08
N LYS A 796 6.05 30.26 20.80
CA LYS A 796 7.30 29.67 20.29
C LYS A 796 8.53 30.29 20.94
N MET A 797 8.57 31.62 21.09
CA MET A 797 9.63 32.32 21.80
C MET A 797 9.69 31.91 23.27
N ALA A 798 8.55 31.73 23.94
CA ALA A 798 8.49 31.26 25.32
C ALA A 798 9.10 29.85 25.49
N ASP A 799 8.87 28.94 24.53
CA ASP A 799 9.52 27.62 24.54
C ASP A 799 11.05 27.75 24.47
N ILE A 800 11.56 28.58 23.55
CA ILE A 800 13.01 28.86 23.41
C ILE A 800 13.58 29.43 24.71
N LEU A 801 12.84 30.35 25.35
CA LEU A 801 13.25 30.95 26.61
C LEU A 801 13.27 29.95 27.77
N ALA A 802 12.31 29.04 27.83
CA ALA A 802 12.22 28.01 28.87
C ALA A 802 13.24 26.87 28.68
N ALA A 803 13.66 26.60 27.44
CA ALA A 803 14.61 25.52 27.17
C ALA A 803 15.99 25.79 27.75
N GLU A 804 16.54 24.73 28.35
CA GLU A 804 17.91 24.69 28.84
C GLU A 804 18.91 24.69 27.67
N VAL A 805 20.12 25.16 27.94
CA VAL A 805 21.24 25.06 26.98
C VAL A 805 21.67 23.60 26.88
N ASP A 806 21.73 23.09 25.66
CA ASP A 806 22.17 21.74 25.32
C ASP A 806 23.69 21.60 25.52
N GLN A 807 24.07 21.23 26.75
CA GLN A 807 25.47 20.99 27.09
C GLN A 807 26.08 19.84 26.30
N GLU A 808 25.28 18.85 25.89
CA GLU A 808 25.76 17.72 25.08
C GLU A 808 26.15 18.18 23.68
N ARG A 809 25.37 19.09 23.08
CA ARG A 809 25.71 19.71 21.80
C ARG A 809 26.99 20.53 21.86
N LEU A 810 27.19 21.33 22.91
CA LEU A 810 28.43 22.08 23.10
C LEU A 810 29.62 21.11 23.26
N ARG A 811 29.43 20.03 24.04
CA ARG A 811 30.44 18.99 24.23
C ARG A 811 30.79 18.26 22.92
N ASN A 812 29.80 17.94 22.11
CA ASN A 812 30.00 17.33 20.80
C ASN A 812 30.80 18.24 19.86
N THR A 813 30.62 19.56 19.98
CA THR A 813 31.44 20.54 19.25
C THR A 813 32.91 20.44 19.67
N ASP A 814 33.20 20.38 20.97
CA ASP A 814 34.57 20.23 21.49
C ASP A 814 35.23 18.92 21.07
N ILE A 815 34.48 17.81 21.10
CA ILE A 815 34.96 16.49 20.67
C ILE A 815 35.30 16.49 19.17
N ARG A 816 34.42 17.03 18.33
CA ARG A 816 34.63 17.15 16.89
C ARG A 816 35.89 17.97 16.58
N LEU A 817 36.01 19.17 17.15
CA LEU A 817 37.17 20.03 16.96
C LEU A 817 38.46 19.36 17.45
N THR A 818 38.42 18.68 18.60
CA THR A 818 39.56 17.94 19.15
C THR A 818 40.04 16.84 18.18
N LYS A 819 39.11 16.14 17.54
CA LYS A 819 39.41 15.03 16.63
C LYS A 819 39.94 15.52 15.27
N GLU A 820 39.34 16.55 14.70
CA GLU A 820 39.59 16.97 13.31
C GLU A 820 40.68 18.05 13.18
N SER A 821 40.89 18.89 14.20
CA SER A 821 41.88 19.99 14.12
C SER A 821 43.33 19.52 13.91
N PRO A 822 43.84 18.48 14.58
CA PRO A 822 45.24 18.06 14.40
C PRO A 822 45.60 17.69 12.96
N GLU A 823 44.72 16.95 12.27
CA GLU A 823 44.92 16.54 10.88
C GLU A 823 44.92 17.77 9.95
N ILE A 824 43.92 18.64 10.07
CA ILE A 824 43.81 19.84 9.22
C ILE A 824 44.96 20.83 9.45
N LEU A 825 45.49 20.93 10.67
CA LEU A 825 46.65 21.77 10.98
C LEU A 825 47.94 21.18 10.39
N THR A 826 48.14 19.87 10.47
CA THR A 826 49.35 19.20 9.95
C THR A 826 49.38 19.11 8.42
N GLU A 827 48.25 19.21 7.74
CA GLU A 827 48.18 19.28 6.27
C GLU A 827 48.40 20.69 5.70
N HIS A 828 48.27 21.75 6.51
CA HIS A 828 48.35 23.11 6.00
C HIS A 828 49.78 23.52 5.61
N ALA A 829 49.94 24.20 4.46
CA ALA A 829 51.22 24.50 3.83
C ALA A 829 52.27 25.19 4.73
N LEU A 830 51.85 26.06 5.65
CA LEU A 830 52.74 26.68 6.64
C LEU A 830 52.83 25.88 7.95
N LEU A 831 51.71 25.34 8.43
CA LEU A 831 51.63 24.77 9.77
C LEU A 831 52.23 23.36 9.84
N LYS A 832 52.29 22.64 8.70
CA LYS A 832 52.96 21.34 8.56
C LYS A 832 54.43 21.32 8.97
N HIS A 833 55.06 22.50 9.04
CA HIS A 833 56.47 22.65 9.40
C HIS A 833 56.70 22.72 10.91
N PHE A 834 55.64 22.91 11.73
CA PHE A 834 55.74 22.76 13.17
C PHE A 834 55.73 21.29 13.58
N SER A 835 56.47 20.95 14.63
CA SER A 835 56.18 19.73 15.38
C SER A 835 54.91 19.96 16.21
N PHE A 836 53.84 19.25 15.90
CA PHE A 836 52.59 19.34 16.65
C PHE A 836 52.61 18.43 17.88
N SER A 837 52.25 18.97 19.05
CA SER A 837 52.13 18.19 20.28
C SER A 837 50.93 18.64 21.13
N GLN A 838 50.55 17.78 22.07
CA GLN A 838 49.49 18.05 23.04
C GLN A 838 50.08 17.87 24.45
N ASP A 839 49.84 18.83 25.33
CA ASP A 839 50.42 18.83 26.69
C ASP A 839 49.34 19.06 27.75
N THR A 840 49.54 18.50 28.94
CA THR A 840 48.66 18.61 30.11
C THR A 840 49.27 19.47 31.23
N GLU A 841 50.50 19.98 31.06
CA GLU A 841 51.20 20.79 32.07
C GLU A 841 50.57 22.19 32.25
N CYS A 842 49.90 22.41 33.38
CA CYS A 842 49.26 23.70 33.70
C CYS A 842 50.22 24.85 34.02
N ASN A 843 51.50 24.56 34.33
CA ASN A 843 52.46 25.57 34.81
C ASN A 843 53.20 26.32 33.67
N ARG A 844 52.83 26.11 32.41
CA ARG A 844 53.39 26.81 31.25
C ARG A 844 52.65 28.11 30.96
N HIS A 845 53.32 29.03 30.27
CA HIS A 845 52.71 30.28 29.82
C HIS A 845 51.90 30.06 28.53
N TRP A 846 50.70 29.49 28.68
CA TRP A 846 49.76 29.28 27.57
C TRP A 846 49.16 30.58 27.04
N GLN A 847 49.07 30.70 25.72
CA GLN A 847 48.36 31.79 25.07
C GLN A 847 46.90 31.37 24.84
N VAL A 848 45.97 32.08 25.49
CA VAL A 848 44.53 31.84 25.32
C VAL A 848 44.05 32.43 24.00
N ARG A 849 43.40 31.62 23.18
CA ARG A 849 42.71 32.02 21.95
C ARG A 849 41.23 31.69 22.04
N PHE A 850 40.43 32.41 21.27
CA PHE A 850 39.01 32.12 21.18
C PHE A 850 38.41 32.56 19.84
N ILE A 851 37.33 31.89 19.47
CA ILE A 851 36.40 32.32 18.43
C ILE A 851 35.06 32.56 19.12
N SER A 852 34.44 33.70 18.81
CA SER A 852 33.12 34.06 19.30
C SER A 852 32.21 34.38 18.13
N GLY A 853 30.98 33.88 18.17
CA GLY A 853 29.94 34.20 17.19
C GLY A 853 28.61 34.40 17.87
N ASN A 854 27.82 35.32 17.32
CA ASN A 854 26.43 35.50 17.73
C ASN A 854 25.63 34.31 17.21
N VAL A 855 24.91 33.64 18.11
CA VAL A 855 24.02 32.53 17.78
C VAL A 855 22.69 32.74 18.49
N SER A 856 21.61 32.39 17.80
CA SER A 856 20.29 32.37 18.43
C SER A 856 20.28 31.34 19.55
N LYS A 857 19.58 31.65 20.65
CA LYS A 857 19.33 30.71 21.74
C LYS A 857 18.71 29.41 21.23
N GLU A 858 17.88 29.47 20.20
CA GLU A 858 17.27 28.29 19.57
C GLU A 858 18.31 27.27 19.09
N TYR A 859 19.47 27.74 18.59
CA TYR A 859 20.57 26.88 18.14
C TYR A 859 21.16 26.04 19.27
N VAL A 860 21.18 26.58 20.48
CA VAL A 860 21.75 25.93 21.66
C VAL A 860 20.70 25.35 22.59
N SER A 861 19.41 25.44 22.28
CA SER A 861 18.32 24.93 23.13
C SER A 861 18.18 23.42 23.02
N ARG A 862 18.13 22.75 24.18
CA ARG A 862 17.90 21.30 24.29
C ARG A 862 16.49 20.95 23.82
N GLU A 863 16.38 19.87 23.03
CA GLU A 863 15.11 19.27 22.59
C GLU A 863 14.16 20.15 21.75
N ILE A 864 14.55 21.37 21.38
CA ILE A 864 13.74 22.28 20.55
C ILE A 864 13.98 22.05 19.06
N ASN A 865 15.21 22.26 18.58
CA ASN A 865 15.53 22.17 17.16
C ASN A 865 16.84 21.42 16.94
N ARG A 866 16.72 20.22 16.36
CA ARG A 866 17.86 19.33 16.05
C ARG A 866 18.36 19.50 14.61
N ASN A 867 17.67 20.29 13.79
CA ASN A 867 17.91 20.39 12.34
C ASN A 867 18.59 21.71 11.96
N PHE A 868 19.77 21.98 12.51
CA PHE A 868 20.60 23.09 12.05
C PHE A 868 21.65 22.57 11.06
N TYR A 869 21.80 23.29 9.95
CA TYR A 869 22.83 23.02 8.95
C TYR A 869 24.05 23.91 9.19
N GLY A 870 25.21 23.28 9.31
CA GLY A 870 26.49 23.96 9.50
C GLY A 870 26.96 23.92 10.94
N ASP A 871 28.23 23.60 11.12
CA ASP A 871 28.86 23.54 12.43
C ASP A 871 29.56 24.86 12.75
N PHE A 872 29.25 25.45 13.90
CA PHE A 872 29.96 26.61 14.43
C PHE A 872 30.73 26.24 15.71
N PRO A 873 31.98 26.71 15.89
CA PRO A 873 32.88 27.16 14.82
C PRO A 873 33.28 25.96 13.94
N SER A 874 33.60 26.22 12.67
CA SER A 874 34.15 25.18 11.80
C SER A 874 35.63 24.93 12.13
N VAL A 875 36.17 23.76 11.77
CA VAL A 875 37.62 23.50 11.92
C VAL A 875 38.46 24.47 11.09
N SER A 876 37.90 24.97 9.98
CA SER A 876 38.56 26.00 9.16
C SER A 876 38.69 27.34 9.88
N ASP A 877 37.74 27.70 10.74
CA ASP A 877 37.79 28.92 11.55
C ASP A 877 38.93 28.83 12.59
N VAL A 878 39.07 27.67 13.24
CA VAL A 878 40.17 27.38 14.18
C VAL A 878 41.53 27.50 13.48
N ARG A 879 41.69 26.84 12.33
CA ARG A 879 42.92 26.94 11.52
C ARG A 879 43.24 28.39 11.16
N SER A 880 42.24 29.17 10.73
CA SER A 880 42.43 30.57 10.35
C SER A 880 42.87 31.44 11.53
N ASN A 881 42.31 31.20 12.73
CA ASN A 881 42.72 31.90 13.95
C ASN A 881 44.17 31.60 14.35
N ILE A 882 44.58 30.33 14.24
CA ILE A 882 45.97 29.89 14.50
C ILE A 882 46.93 30.50 13.46
N LEU A 883 46.55 30.53 12.18
CA LEU A 883 47.34 31.17 11.12
C LEU A 883 47.52 32.68 11.34
N ASN A 884 46.48 33.37 11.80
CA ASN A 884 46.59 34.79 12.14
C ASN A 884 47.64 35.03 13.23
N GLU A 885 47.78 34.12 14.19
CA GLU A 885 48.86 34.23 15.19
C GLU A 885 50.24 34.03 14.59
N LEU A 886 50.40 33.00 13.75
CA LEU A 886 51.65 32.76 13.04
C LEU A 886 52.07 34.01 12.26
N HIS A 887 51.15 34.60 11.50
CA HIS A 887 51.43 35.78 10.71
C HIS A 887 51.78 36.99 11.59
N TYR A 888 51.13 37.16 12.75
CA TYR A 888 51.47 38.20 13.72
C TYR A 888 52.87 38.02 14.32
N LEU A 889 53.23 36.79 14.71
CA LEU A 889 54.56 36.46 15.24
C LEU A 889 55.65 36.74 14.18
N LEU A 890 55.45 36.25 12.95
CA LEU A 890 56.39 36.49 11.84
C LEU A 890 56.54 37.97 11.51
N TRP A 891 55.45 38.74 11.58
CA TRP A 891 55.49 40.19 11.33
C TRP A 891 56.29 40.95 12.40
N LYS A 892 56.17 40.55 13.67
CA LYS A 892 56.86 41.18 14.81
C LYS A 892 58.35 40.82 14.83
N SER A 893 58.75 39.67 14.30
CA SER A 893 60.14 39.25 14.25
C SER A 893 61.00 40.19 13.40
N GLN A 894 62.12 40.66 13.95
CA GLN A 894 63.11 41.42 13.18
C GLN A 894 63.86 40.49 12.23
N ALA A 895 63.80 40.77 10.94
CA ALA A 895 64.53 39.99 9.95
C ALA A 895 66.05 40.28 10.03
N LYS A 896 66.88 39.26 9.79
CA LYS A 896 68.35 39.39 9.75
C LYS A 896 68.82 40.42 8.73
N LEU A 897 68.02 40.66 7.69
CA LEU A 897 68.26 41.68 6.69
C LEU A 897 66.95 42.28 6.18
N THR A 898 66.92 43.59 5.98
CA THR A 898 65.78 44.29 5.37
C THR A 898 66.23 44.99 4.09
N MET A 899 65.46 44.88 3.01
CA MET A 899 65.77 45.53 1.74
C MET A 899 64.52 46.02 1.02
N LYS A 900 64.67 47.02 0.15
CA LYS A 900 63.59 47.54 -0.69
C LYS A 900 63.62 46.88 -2.06
N VAL A 901 62.47 46.47 -2.55
CA VAL A 901 62.32 45.80 -3.85
C VAL A 901 61.25 46.50 -4.66
N LYS A 902 61.62 46.90 -5.89
CA LYS A 902 60.77 47.68 -6.81
C LYS A 902 60.11 46.85 -7.92
N SER A 903 60.48 45.59 -8.09
CA SER A 903 59.91 44.69 -9.11
C SER A 903 60.05 43.23 -8.72
N LEU A 904 59.16 42.38 -9.24
CA LEU A 904 59.17 40.94 -9.00
C LEU A 904 60.50 40.28 -9.43
N ASP A 905 61.10 40.71 -10.55
CA ASP A 905 62.39 40.17 -11.02
C ASP A 905 63.52 40.39 -10.01
N VAL A 906 63.52 41.55 -9.33
CA VAL A 906 64.49 41.85 -8.28
C VAL A 906 64.22 41.01 -7.04
N LEU A 907 62.95 40.80 -6.67
CA LEU A 907 62.55 39.93 -5.56
C LEU A 907 63.06 38.50 -5.78
N LEU A 908 62.72 37.91 -6.93
CA LEU A 908 63.06 36.53 -7.26
C LEU A 908 64.56 36.30 -7.39
N LYS A 909 65.32 37.25 -7.97
CA LYS A 909 66.80 37.17 -8.01
C LYS A 909 67.42 37.20 -6.61
N GLN A 910 66.89 38.02 -5.71
CA GLN A 910 67.37 38.08 -4.33
C GLN A 910 67.01 36.83 -3.54
N VAL A 911 65.82 36.27 -3.78
CA VAL A 911 65.39 34.99 -3.20
C VAL A 911 66.29 33.85 -3.70
N ALA A 912 66.49 33.72 -5.02
CA ALA A 912 67.34 32.69 -5.63
C ALA A 912 68.79 32.77 -5.12
N ARG A 913 69.36 33.97 -5.00
CA ARG A 913 70.71 34.15 -4.45
C ARG A 913 70.82 33.72 -2.99
N ARG A 914 69.76 33.92 -2.19
CA ARG A 914 69.75 33.65 -0.75
C ARG A 914 69.34 32.22 -0.39
N SER A 915 68.62 31.54 -1.27
CA SER A 915 68.30 30.11 -1.15
C SER A 915 69.31 29.20 -1.87
N ALA A 916 70.44 29.74 -2.33
CA ALA A 916 71.47 29.00 -3.06
C ALA A 916 72.22 27.96 -2.21
N ASP A 917 72.12 28.03 -0.89
CA ASP A 917 72.66 27.03 0.05
C ASP A 917 71.83 25.73 0.09
N GLN A 918 70.78 25.64 -0.74
CA GLN A 918 69.84 24.52 -0.88
C GLN A 918 69.08 24.15 0.40
N LYS A 919 69.07 25.01 1.42
CA LYS A 919 68.17 24.84 2.57
C LYS A 919 66.72 25.12 2.18
N ASN A 920 65.79 24.61 2.98
CA ASN A 920 64.37 24.77 2.74
C ASN A 920 63.87 26.10 3.32
N TYR A 921 63.26 26.93 2.48
CA TYR A 921 62.75 28.24 2.84
C TYR A 921 61.30 28.42 2.43
N ILE A 922 60.61 29.36 3.05
CA ILE A 922 59.28 29.82 2.64
C ILE A 922 59.34 31.33 2.48
N LEU A 923 58.96 31.82 1.31
CA LEU A 923 58.70 33.22 1.04
C LEU A 923 57.22 33.49 1.25
N VAL A 924 56.89 34.14 2.36
CA VAL A 924 55.54 34.58 2.70
C VAL A 924 55.36 36.00 2.17
N ILE A 925 54.52 36.17 1.15
CA ILE A 925 54.24 37.44 0.49
C ILE A 925 52.93 37.99 1.05
N TYR A 926 52.99 39.17 1.66
CA TYR A 926 51.84 39.88 2.20
C TYR A 926 51.37 40.96 1.23
N GLY A 927 50.06 41.01 1.01
CA GLY A 927 49.42 42.00 0.14
C GLY A 927 49.24 41.50 -1.29
N SER A 928 48.84 42.40 -2.19
CA SER A 928 48.55 42.07 -3.59
C SER A 928 49.70 42.40 -4.55
N CYS A 929 50.72 43.12 -4.07
CA CYS A 929 51.91 43.46 -4.82
C CYS A 929 52.56 42.20 -5.42
N PHE A 930 52.77 42.20 -6.73
CA PHE A 930 53.29 41.09 -7.56
C PHE A 930 52.39 39.85 -7.69
N SER A 931 51.15 39.85 -7.16
CA SER A 931 50.29 38.65 -7.20
C SER A 931 49.88 38.22 -8.62
N GLU A 932 49.49 39.17 -9.49
CA GLU A 932 49.19 38.87 -10.91
C GLU A 932 50.45 38.45 -11.67
N GLU A 933 51.57 39.15 -11.45
CA GLU A 933 52.85 38.85 -12.10
C GLU A 933 53.38 37.45 -11.72
N LEU A 934 53.21 37.03 -10.46
CA LEU A 934 53.54 35.70 -9.96
C LEU A 934 52.60 34.62 -10.54
N ARG A 935 51.32 34.95 -10.73
CA ARG A 935 50.35 34.06 -11.36
C ARG A 935 50.67 33.86 -12.84
N ASP A 936 51.00 34.93 -13.55
CA ASP A 936 51.44 34.89 -14.95
C ASP A 936 52.76 34.13 -15.11
N LEU A 937 53.67 34.29 -14.14
CA LEU A 937 54.94 33.57 -14.12
C LEU A 937 54.74 32.05 -14.07
N ALA A 938 53.65 31.54 -13.47
CA ALA A 938 53.33 30.11 -13.49
C ALA A 938 53.20 29.55 -14.93
N TYR A 939 52.73 30.37 -15.87
CA TYR A 939 52.51 30.00 -17.28
C TYR A 939 53.69 30.36 -18.19
N GLN A 940 54.59 31.25 -17.76
CA GLN A 940 55.76 31.70 -18.53
C GLN A 940 57.01 30.84 -18.26
N ARG A 941 56.99 29.56 -18.67
CA ARG A 941 58.10 28.61 -18.44
C ARG A 941 59.46 29.07 -18.97
N GLU A 942 59.47 29.89 -20.03
CA GLU A 942 60.68 30.43 -20.64
C GLU A 942 61.47 31.34 -19.68
N ARG A 943 60.78 31.99 -18.73
CA ARG A 943 61.40 32.84 -17.72
C ARG A 943 61.91 32.07 -16.49
N HIS A 944 61.54 30.79 -16.33
CA HIS A 944 61.87 29.99 -15.13
C HIS A 944 63.38 29.78 -14.98
N ALA A 945 64.10 29.60 -16.09
CA ALA A 945 65.54 29.41 -16.10
C ALA A 945 66.34 30.63 -15.61
N ALA A 946 65.78 31.85 -15.71
CA ALA A 946 66.45 33.08 -15.30
C ALA A 946 66.43 33.30 -13.77
N PHE A 947 65.62 32.53 -13.03
CA PHE A 947 65.40 32.68 -11.59
C PHE A 947 65.49 31.34 -10.83
N ASP A 948 66.03 30.28 -11.45
CA ASP A 948 66.11 28.93 -10.88
C ASP A 948 64.77 28.42 -10.31
N ILE A 949 63.70 28.57 -11.09
CA ILE A 949 62.35 28.15 -10.72
C ILE A 949 62.13 26.68 -11.11
N HIS A 950 61.65 25.88 -10.15
CA HIS A 950 61.26 24.49 -10.34
C HIS A 950 59.77 24.30 -10.07
N ALA A 951 59.07 23.55 -10.94
CA ALA A 951 57.69 23.17 -10.70
C ALA A 951 57.59 22.25 -9.48
N ASP A 952 56.64 22.52 -8.58
CA ASP A 952 56.38 21.72 -7.39
C ASP A 952 54.94 21.22 -7.41
N ALA A 953 54.76 19.97 -7.85
CA ALA A 953 53.44 19.34 -7.92
C ALA A 953 52.82 19.08 -6.54
N SER A 954 53.61 19.12 -5.46
CA SER A 954 53.16 18.88 -4.09
C SER A 954 52.59 20.14 -3.42
N ALA A 955 52.90 21.33 -3.94
CA ALA A 955 52.36 22.60 -3.49
C ALA A 955 51.01 22.91 -4.16
N ARG A 956 49.97 22.13 -3.84
CA ARG A 956 48.58 22.44 -4.22
C ARG A 956 47.83 23.05 -3.05
N GLY A 957 47.44 24.31 -3.18
CA GLY A 957 46.64 25.03 -2.21
C GLY A 957 46.30 26.43 -2.71
N ILE A 958 45.19 27.01 -2.23
CA ILE A 958 44.69 28.34 -2.67
C ILE A 958 45.73 29.46 -2.45
N HIS A 959 46.60 29.29 -1.46
CA HIS A 959 47.61 30.28 -1.05
C HIS A 959 49.05 29.90 -1.46
N SER A 960 49.28 28.74 -2.07
CA SER A 960 50.63 28.28 -2.45
C SER A 960 50.79 28.21 -3.96
N LEU A 961 51.87 28.76 -4.50
CA LEU A 961 52.13 28.69 -5.94
C LEU A 961 52.69 27.30 -6.33
N PRO A 962 52.38 26.78 -7.54
CA PRO A 962 52.80 25.44 -7.98
C PRO A 962 54.28 25.37 -8.42
N PHE A 963 55.11 26.29 -7.93
CA PHE A 963 56.53 26.37 -8.24
C PHE A 963 57.32 26.99 -7.08
N ARG A 964 58.61 26.66 -7.01
CA ARG A 964 59.57 27.11 -5.98
C ARG A 964 60.81 27.70 -6.63
N VAL A 965 61.47 28.61 -5.93
CA VAL A 965 62.75 29.21 -6.34
C VAL A 965 63.87 28.49 -5.57
N ASN A 966 64.71 27.70 -6.25
CA ASN A 966 65.52 26.66 -5.60
C ASN A 966 64.65 25.77 -4.68
N ASN A 967 64.97 25.70 -3.38
CA ASN A 967 64.17 25.01 -2.35
C ASN A 967 63.24 25.96 -1.56
N CYS A 968 62.92 27.14 -2.10
CA CYS A 968 62.04 28.13 -1.45
C CYS A 968 60.60 28.09 -1.97
N ILE A 969 59.64 27.73 -1.13
CA ILE A 969 58.19 27.72 -1.43
C ILE A 969 57.65 29.16 -1.36
N ILE A 970 56.76 29.53 -2.29
CA ILE A 970 56.09 30.84 -2.27
C ILE A 970 54.67 30.68 -1.71
N TYR A 971 54.37 31.40 -0.62
CA TYR A 971 53.07 31.44 0.04
C TYR A 971 52.50 32.85 -0.01
N LEU A 972 51.25 32.99 -0.43
CA LEU A 972 50.56 34.27 -0.64
C LEU A 972 49.51 34.51 0.45
N VAL A 973 49.70 35.60 1.20
CA VAL A 973 48.73 36.11 2.17
C VAL A 973 47.94 37.25 1.52
N HIS A 974 46.83 36.89 0.90
CA HIS A 974 45.91 37.84 0.27
C HIS A 974 45.22 38.71 1.33
N ASN A 975 44.81 39.93 0.96
CA ASN A 975 44.10 40.90 1.80
C ASN A 975 44.87 41.48 3.00
N SER A 976 46.21 41.45 2.99
CA SER A 976 47.00 42.26 3.92
C SER A 976 47.11 43.71 3.42
N GLU A 977 46.86 44.69 4.28
CA GLU A 977 47.06 46.12 3.97
C GLU A 977 48.54 46.50 3.81
N GLN A 978 49.44 45.65 4.30
CA GLN A 978 50.88 45.89 4.23
C GLN A 978 51.50 45.07 3.09
N GLU A 979 52.30 45.75 2.26
CA GLU A 979 52.96 45.13 1.12
C GLU A 979 54.44 44.87 1.41
N TYR A 980 54.75 43.65 1.84
CA TYR A 980 56.11 43.18 2.05
C TYR A 980 56.19 41.66 1.91
N SER A 981 57.39 41.12 1.73
CA SER A 981 57.64 39.67 1.77
C SER A 981 58.61 39.31 2.89
N LEU A 982 58.38 38.17 3.54
CA LEU A 982 59.29 37.58 4.52
C LEU A 982 59.81 36.25 4.02
N MET A 983 61.13 36.10 3.98
CA MET A 983 61.77 34.80 3.74
C MET A 983 62.13 34.18 5.08
N VAL A 984 61.57 33.00 5.35
CA VAL A 984 61.69 32.28 6.63
C VAL A 984 62.28 30.89 6.36
N SER A 985 63.17 30.40 7.22
CA SER A 985 63.65 29.01 7.12
C SER A 985 62.55 28.07 7.60
N THR A 986 62.35 26.93 6.93
CA THR A 986 61.42 25.92 7.44
C THR A 986 61.87 25.36 8.79
N GLU A 987 63.17 25.42 9.10
CA GLU A 987 63.74 25.02 10.40
C GLU A 987 63.43 26.02 11.52
N SER A 988 62.93 27.23 11.19
CA SER A 988 62.53 28.24 12.17
C SER A 988 61.17 27.95 12.82
N PHE A 989 60.40 27.01 12.26
CA PHE A 989 59.12 26.57 12.81
C PHE A 989 59.40 25.53 13.89
N GLY A 990 59.26 25.92 15.16
CA GLY A 990 59.52 25.06 16.30
C GLY A 990 58.33 24.16 16.61
N GLU A 991 57.83 24.26 17.84
CA GLU A 991 56.70 23.45 18.30
C GLU A 991 55.39 24.26 18.33
N LEU A 992 54.29 23.63 17.89
CA LEU A 992 52.92 24.11 18.09
C LEU A 992 52.26 23.18 19.09
N ARG A 993 52.11 23.65 20.33
CA ARG A 993 51.50 22.90 21.43
C ARG A 993 50.06 23.36 21.64
N LEU A 994 49.15 22.42 21.79
CA LEU A 994 47.80 22.68 22.29
C LEU A 994 47.65 22.08 23.69
N PHE A 995 47.05 22.85 24.60
CA PHE A 995 46.75 22.35 25.93
C PHE A 995 45.63 21.32 25.86
N ARG A 996 45.80 20.20 26.56
CA ARG A 996 44.83 19.13 26.67
C ARG A 996 44.15 19.20 28.04
N TYR A 997 42.87 19.54 28.02
CA TYR A 997 42.06 19.64 29.22
C TYR A 997 41.88 18.26 29.90
N PRO A 998 41.59 18.22 31.21
CA PRO A 998 41.47 16.96 31.98
C PRO A 998 40.42 15.98 31.44
N ASP A 999 39.44 16.51 30.71
CA ASP A 999 38.35 15.76 30.10
C ASP A 999 38.71 15.18 28.72
N GLY A 1000 39.98 15.32 28.31
CA GLY A 1000 40.56 14.79 27.09
C GLY A 1000 40.42 15.68 25.86
N THR A 1001 39.70 16.81 25.95
CA THR A 1001 39.49 17.75 24.83
C THR A 1001 40.58 18.82 24.72
N LEU A 1002 40.71 19.43 23.53
CA LEU A 1002 41.62 20.56 23.26
C LEU A 1002 40.90 21.91 23.24
N PHE A 1003 39.57 21.89 23.21
CA PHE A 1003 38.71 23.06 23.06
C PHE A 1003 37.64 23.02 24.13
N ASN A 1004 37.19 24.20 24.56
CA ASN A 1004 36.08 24.33 25.48
C ASN A 1004 35.08 25.34 24.93
N THR A 1005 33.86 24.87 24.68
CA THR A 1005 32.79 25.66 24.10
C THR A 1005 31.73 25.96 25.13
N PHE A 1006 31.40 27.24 25.29
CA PHE A 1006 30.34 27.70 26.18
C PHE A 1006 29.45 28.71 25.49
N TYR A 1007 28.20 28.74 25.92
CA TYR A 1007 27.22 29.73 25.49
C TYR A 1007 26.93 30.71 26.61
N ARG A 1008 26.88 31.99 26.26
CA ARG A 1008 26.46 33.06 27.17
C ARG A 1008 25.33 33.85 26.53
N SER A 1009 24.18 33.91 27.19
CA SER A 1009 23.07 34.76 26.76
C SER A 1009 23.49 36.23 26.71
N SER A 1010 22.97 36.93 25.71
CA SER A 1010 23.12 38.39 25.58
C SER A 1010 22.08 39.13 26.41
N ASP A 1011 22.00 40.47 26.26
CA ASP A 1011 20.94 41.27 26.86
C ASP A 1011 19.56 40.93 26.26
N ASP A 1012 19.52 40.51 24.99
CA ASP A 1012 18.35 39.84 24.41
C ASP A 1012 18.40 38.35 24.78
N PRO A 1013 17.44 37.81 25.54
CA PRO A 1013 17.45 36.43 25.99
C PRO A 1013 17.22 35.41 24.85
N LEU A 1014 16.84 35.85 23.64
CA LEU A 1014 16.74 35.00 22.45
C LEU A 1014 18.05 34.92 21.66
N GLU A 1015 19.04 35.74 22.00
CA GLU A 1015 20.34 35.78 21.36
C GLU A 1015 21.45 35.55 22.39
N GLY A 1016 22.58 35.05 21.92
CA GLY A 1016 23.74 34.91 22.77
C GLY A 1016 25.02 34.77 21.98
N VAL A 1017 26.11 34.73 22.73
CA VAL A 1017 27.45 34.55 22.18
C VAL A 1017 27.90 33.15 22.55
N MET A 1018 28.10 32.33 21.52
CA MET A 1018 28.82 31.08 21.66
C MET A 1018 30.31 31.36 21.49
N LYS A 1019 31.10 30.92 22.46
CA LYS A 1019 32.54 31.13 22.50
C LYS A 1019 33.25 29.80 22.68
N THR A 1020 34.11 29.47 21.73
CA THR A 1020 35.01 28.33 21.80
C THR A 1020 36.41 28.85 22.11
N LEU A 1021 36.97 28.43 23.24
CA LEU A 1021 38.31 28.78 23.68
C LEU A 1021 39.26 27.59 23.57
N TRP A 1022 40.55 27.89 23.38
CA TRP A 1022 41.63 26.94 23.50
C TRP A 1022 42.91 27.66 23.95
N GLU A 1023 43.84 26.88 24.48
CA GLU A 1023 45.14 27.33 24.94
C GLU A 1023 46.22 26.75 24.04
N MET A 1024 47.12 27.61 23.57
CA MET A 1024 48.17 27.22 22.65
C MET A 1024 49.49 27.89 22.96
N GLU A 1025 50.58 27.27 22.53
CA GLU A 1025 51.92 27.82 22.52
C GLU A 1025 52.49 27.61 21.12
N MET A 1026 52.97 28.68 20.48
CA MET A 1026 53.57 28.62 19.14
C MET A 1026 54.98 29.20 19.20
N GLU A 1027 55.98 28.36 18.91
CA GLU A 1027 57.38 28.74 19.00
C GLU A 1027 58.01 28.94 17.61
N ILE A 1028 58.56 30.15 17.37
CA ILE A 1028 59.41 30.44 16.22
C ILE A 1028 60.86 30.56 16.72
N THR A 1029 61.70 29.61 16.36
CA THR A 1029 63.02 29.38 16.96
C THR A 1029 64.13 30.25 16.38
N ASP A 1030 63.92 30.83 15.19
CA ASP A 1030 64.89 31.70 14.53
C ASP A 1030 64.19 32.87 13.82
N THR A 1031 64.92 33.97 13.65
CA THR A 1031 64.41 35.19 13.01
C THR A 1031 64.31 35.04 11.49
N PRO A 1032 63.35 35.71 10.83
CA PRO A 1032 63.24 35.70 9.37
C PRO A 1032 64.58 36.07 8.71
N VAL A 1033 64.93 35.36 7.65
CA VAL A 1033 66.22 35.52 6.94
C VAL A 1033 66.30 36.86 6.24
N ALA A 1034 65.19 37.29 5.61
CA ALA A 1034 65.12 38.56 4.92
C ALA A 1034 63.69 39.11 4.92
N ARG A 1035 63.59 40.44 5.00
CA ARG A 1035 62.36 41.21 4.80
C ARG A 1035 62.51 42.07 3.55
N PHE A 1036 61.57 41.96 2.63
CA PHE A 1036 61.53 42.70 1.38
C PHE A 1036 60.37 43.70 1.44
N GLU A 1037 60.69 44.98 1.53
CA GLU A 1037 59.71 46.05 1.50
C GLU A 1037 59.36 46.38 0.06
N HIS A 1038 58.08 46.28 -0.31
CA HIS A 1038 57.60 46.57 -1.66
C HIS A 1038 57.32 48.08 -1.79
N ARG A 1039 58.37 48.88 -2.01
CA ARG A 1039 58.30 50.34 -2.15
C ARG A 1039 59.25 50.89 -3.20
#